data_AF-A0A7C9GKZ9-F1
#
_entry.id   AF-A0A7C9GKZ9-F1
#
_cell.length_a   1.000
_cell.length_b   1.000
_cell.length_c   1.000
_cell.angle_alpha   90.00
_cell.angle_beta   90.00
_cell.angle_gamma   90.00
#
_symmetry.space_group_name_H-M   'P 1'
#
loop_
_entity.id
_entity.type
_entity.pdbx_description
1 polymer ?
#
loop_
_entity_poly.entity_id
_entity_poly.type
_entity_poly.pdbx_seq_one_letter_code
_entity_poly.pdbx_strand_id
1 'polypeptide(L)'
;MRLIISLLLSLLIISPVFAATQLDENQLKQELKQIESSKNPQDAEVTQALQGALNWIADTKSANDRTQKYQATIDDFPKIIRELRQKLLAESDTPRQIPANQPIANLEQQIIQISSRLLDQGGQLQQEQDKGREISDSLGLLPQQQSEARRLLTEASSRLQSLETPSTPLGEALFALTQAEVNAHKATVNELELAQLSANNRQEISRMRVDLFKKRYQRLDLELQQLRSQLNAQRQQKAELALEHTEMLAEQSGQLPKFLLDELQLNRHLSQELNQQAQRMNTIGSKQRQAASDIIQVRQALSTIREQAQWLGGSTTLGEALRTQLARLPDMSKPQQLDRNIVKFRVDRLKYEDMLEQLQKETKPTQANNVALTAEQERIYDSLIRTRKELLNSLLSGYDSEILELTKLKVATNQLNDALTEVKEATHRYLFWVADVNPVSLNYPINVVQDLTRLLSLDTFSQLSGALIVMLTTQDTLLYLLGALFLVIFSVGSLRHYHAFLERASNRIGKVTYDHFSLTLRTVFWSVIVALPLPMLWSAIGYGLQSAWQYPMAIAIGYGVSATTPVLWIFMLSATFAHPNGLFIAHFRWPEERVKRALRFYQLSIFAIVPLVMALITFEHYSDREFASTLGRLCFLILCVSLSLITSSLKRARVPLYLDKNGSGENVINTALWWILLSAPIIAALASILGYFSTSQALLGRLETSVAIWFFLLVIYHIIRRWMLIQRRRIAFERAKQRRAEILAQRAKGEDDSTGSSSIEGSIEVDEPIIDLDAISAQSLGLIRSILTMLALVSLILLWSELHSAFSFLENIRLWDVTTTINNVETVQPITMGSVLIAILVIIITTQLVRNLPALLELALLQHLELTPGTGFAITTLTKYTITLIGGLVGFSLIGIEWSKLQWLVAALGVGLGFGLQEIFANIVSGLMILFEKPIRIGDTVTIRNLTGSITKINTRATTLSDWDRKEIIVPNKAFITEQFINWSLSDTITRVVLTIPAPAENNSEEITQILLNAAKRSSLILDNPAPEVYLVDLQHGIQIFELRIYAAEMGHRMPVRHEVHQLILQEFHKHGITLPFPPFQASIDIIGQNIRSATTNMSGRNPPRQPGSL
;
A
#
# COMPACT_ATOMS: atom_id res chain seq x y z
N MET A 1 -7.35 76.02 32.84
CA MET A 1 -6.32 74.95 32.73
C MET A 1 -6.57 73.94 31.59
N ARG A 2 -7.80 73.55 31.22
CA ARG A 2 -8.03 72.57 30.13
C ARG A 2 -7.71 73.07 28.70
N LEU A 3 -7.90 74.36 28.42
CA LEU A 3 -7.55 74.98 27.12
C LEU A 3 -6.03 75.14 26.92
N ILE A 4 -5.26 75.31 28.00
CA ILE A 4 -3.80 75.41 27.94
C ILE A 4 -3.19 74.04 27.66
N ILE A 5 -3.79 72.97 28.19
CA ILE A 5 -3.35 71.59 27.92
C ILE A 5 -3.67 71.19 26.49
N SER A 6 -4.84 71.56 25.93
CA SER A 6 -5.13 71.26 24.52
C SER A 6 -4.27 72.06 23.55
N LEU A 7 -3.89 73.29 23.91
CA LEU A 7 -3.03 74.16 23.09
C LEU A 7 -1.55 73.75 23.19
N LEU A 8 -1.08 73.27 24.35
CA LEU A 8 0.24 72.64 24.49
C LEU A 8 0.31 71.29 23.76
N LEU A 9 -0.77 70.52 23.70
CA LEU A 9 -0.81 69.27 22.91
C LEU A 9 -0.83 69.55 21.40
N SER A 10 -1.50 70.62 20.93
CA SER A 10 -1.47 70.99 19.51
C SER A 10 -0.13 71.55 19.06
N LEU A 11 0.63 72.20 19.95
CA LEU A 11 1.98 72.70 19.65
C LEU A 11 3.05 71.60 19.64
N LEU A 12 2.79 70.43 20.25
CA LEU A 12 3.65 69.25 20.17
C LEU A 12 3.46 68.43 18.88
N ILE A 13 2.43 68.71 18.06
CA ILE A 13 2.13 67.97 16.82
C ILE A 13 2.75 68.66 15.58
N ILE A 14 3.34 69.84 15.72
CA ILE A 14 4.13 70.48 14.65
C ILE A 14 5.60 70.03 14.78
N SER A 15 5.81 68.71 14.77
CA SER A 15 7.07 68.19 14.25
C SER A 15 6.90 68.15 12.74
N PRO A 16 7.86 68.60 11.91
CA PRO A 16 7.79 68.24 10.50
C PRO A 16 7.74 66.71 10.48
N VAL A 17 6.65 66.16 9.97
CA VAL A 17 6.65 64.79 9.46
C VAL A 17 7.89 64.77 8.58
N PHE A 18 8.94 64.06 9.00
CA PHE A 18 9.96 63.63 8.07
C PHE A 18 9.16 62.91 6.99
N ALA A 19 8.91 63.62 5.89
CA ALA A 19 8.46 63.02 4.67
C ALA A 19 9.51 61.94 4.44
N ALA A 20 9.11 60.68 4.64
CA ALA A 20 9.94 59.56 4.24
C ALA A 20 10.28 59.88 2.78
N THR A 21 11.56 60.13 2.50
CA THR A 21 12.05 60.33 1.15
C THR A 21 11.61 59.11 0.36
N GLN A 22 10.51 59.23 -0.38
CA GLN A 22 10.01 58.15 -1.20
C GLN A 22 11.09 57.90 -2.24
N LEU A 23 11.65 56.70 -2.23
CA LEU A 23 12.52 56.23 -3.31
C LEU A 23 11.75 56.34 -4.62
N ASP A 24 12.23 57.19 -5.52
CA ASP A 24 11.58 57.44 -6.79
C ASP A 24 11.90 56.28 -7.74
N GLU A 25 10.92 55.39 -7.95
CA GLU A 25 11.06 54.20 -8.79
C GLU A 25 11.52 54.54 -10.21
N ASN A 26 11.15 55.72 -10.72
CA ASN A 26 11.57 56.17 -12.04
C ASN A 26 13.06 56.51 -12.08
N GLN A 27 13.63 57.03 -10.98
CA GLN A 27 15.06 57.33 -10.86
C GLN A 27 15.86 56.03 -10.78
N LEU A 28 15.46 55.07 -9.94
CA LEU A 28 16.11 53.75 -9.84
C LEU A 28 16.06 52.97 -11.16
N LYS A 29 14.95 53.06 -11.91
CA LYS A 29 14.84 52.45 -13.26
C LYS A 29 15.73 53.15 -14.30
N GLN A 30 15.94 54.46 -14.16
CA GLN A 30 16.86 55.20 -15.03
C GLN A 30 18.32 54.87 -14.70
N GLU A 31 18.68 54.79 -13.42
CA GLU A 31 20.01 54.37 -12.96
C GLU A 31 20.33 52.94 -13.39
N LEU A 32 19.38 52.01 -13.25
CA LEU A 32 19.53 50.63 -13.72
C LEU A 32 19.78 50.57 -15.23
N LYS A 33 19.05 51.37 -16.04
CA LYS A 33 19.27 51.47 -17.49
C LYS A 33 20.62 52.08 -17.87
N GLN A 34 21.13 53.02 -17.07
CA GLN A 34 22.44 53.63 -17.30
C GLN A 34 23.56 52.65 -16.97
N ILE A 35 23.42 51.87 -15.90
CA ILE A 35 24.44 50.90 -15.44
C ILE A 35 24.43 49.62 -16.29
N GLU A 36 23.27 49.20 -16.83
CA GLU A 36 23.21 48.09 -17.80
C GLU A 36 23.97 48.38 -19.11
N SER A 37 24.27 49.65 -19.39
CA SER A 37 25.04 50.07 -20.57
C SER A 37 26.56 50.09 -20.37
N SER A 38 27.07 49.99 -19.13
CA SER A 38 28.50 49.93 -18.82
C SER A 38 29.04 48.48 -18.76
N LYS A 39 30.33 48.28 -19.09
CA LYS A 39 31.00 46.96 -19.15
C LYS A 39 31.86 46.65 -17.90
N ASN A 40 31.60 47.26 -16.74
CA ASN A 40 32.45 47.11 -15.56
C ASN A 40 32.00 45.92 -14.69
N PRO A 41 32.91 45.08 -14.15
CA PRO A 41 32.53 43.91 -13.35
C PRO A 41 31.92 44.27 -11.97
N GLN A 42 32.17 45.47 -11.44
CA GLN A 42 31.52 45.98 -10.22
C GLN A 42 30.05 46.38 -10.44
N ASP A 43 29.62 46.55 -11.69
CA ASP A 43 28.25 46.95 -12.04
C ASP A 43 27.24 45.80 -11.83
N ALA A 44 27.72 44.54 -11.76
CA ALA A 44 26.87 43.37 -11.55
C ALA A 44 26.25 43.33 -10.14
N GLU A 45 27.00 43.71 -9.10
CA GLU A 45 26.49 43.74 -7.72
C GLU A 45 25.55 44.94 -7.51
N VAL A 46 25.87 46.07 -8.14
CA VAL A 46 25.03 47.29 -8.13
C VAL A 46 23.70 47.04 -8.85
N THR A 47 23.71 46.39 -10.02
CA THR A 47 22.47 46.04 -10.75
C THR A 47 21.61 45.05 -9.97
N GLN A 48 22.19 44.04 -9.31
CA GLN A 48 21.45 43.14 -8.42
C GLN A 48 20.82 43.87 -7.24
N ALA A 49 21.55 44.79 -6.59
CA ALA A 49 21.02 45.58 -5.49
C ALA A 49 19.86 46.50 -5.95
N LEU A 50 20.01 47.19 -7.08
CA LEU A 50 18.96 48.04 -7.65
C LEU A 50 17.73 47.23 -8.10
N GLN A 51 17.93 46.06 -8.70
CA GLN A 51 16.82 45.17 -9.09
C GLN A 51 16.09 44.61 -7.87
N GLY A 52 16.82 44.24 -6.82
CA GLY A 52 16.26 43.87 -5.52
C GLY A 52 15.44 45.00 -4.89
N ALA A 53 15.95 46.24 -4.94
CA ALA A 53 15.22 47.43 -4.47
C ALA A 53 13.90 47.64 -5.23
N LEU A 54 13.90 47.48 -6.56
CA LEU A 54 12.70 47.58 -7.38
C LEU A 54 11.65 46.50 -7.06
N ASN A 55 12.08 45.27 -6.75
CA ASN A 55 11.18 44.21 -6.33
C ASN A 55 10.50 44.55 -4.99
N TRP A 56 11.27 45.04 -4.01
CA TRP A 56 10.72 45.48 -2.73
C TRP A 56 9.77 46.68 -2.87
N ILE A 57 10.02 47.59 -3.82
CA ILE A 57 9.08 48.68 -4.15
C ILE A 57 7.77 48.11 -4.73
N ALA A 58 7.84 47.10 -5.58
CA ALA A 58 6.65 46.43 -6.12
C ALA A 58 5.84 45.74 -5.00
N ASP A 59 6.51 45.07 -4.07
CA ASP A 59 5.87 44.47 -2.90
C ASP A 59 5.21 45.52 -2.00
N THR A 60 5.87 46.65 -1.79
CA THR A 60 5.33 47.80 -1.05
C THR A 60 4.03 48.30 -1.71
N LYS A 61 3.97 48.41 -3.04
CA LYS A 61 2.75 48.81 -3.76
C LYS A 61 1.64 47.78 -3.61
N SER A 62 1.94 46.51 -3.79
CA SER A 62 0.98 45.41 -3.64
C SER A 62 0.38 45.37 -2.23
N ALA A 63 1.21 45.50 -1.20
CA ALA A 63 0.77 45.58 0.19
C ALA A 63 -0.09 46.82 0.44
N ASN A 64 0.27 47.98 -0.11
CA ASN A 64 -0.53 49.20 -0.01
C ASN A 64 -1.89 49.10 -0.75
N ASP A 65 -1.95 48.44 -1.91
CA ASP A 65 -3.21 48.22 -2.63
C ASP A 65 -4.18 47.34 -1.82
N ARG A 66 -3.65 46.31 -1.14
CA ARG A 66 -4.44 45.46 -0.23
C ARG A 66 -4.87 46.22 1.03
N THR A 67 -3.95 46.99 1.60
CA THR A 67 -4.20 47.93 2.72
C THR A 67 -5.37 48.86 2.37
N GLN A 68 -5.38 49.45 1.17
CA GLN A 68 -6.48 50.29 0.69
C GLN A 68 -7.79 49.50 0.53
N LYS A 69 -7.77 48.26 0.04
CA LYS A 69 -8.97 47.41 -0.04
C LYS A 69 -9.55 47.09 1.35
N TYR A 70 -8.68 46.81 2.33
CA TYR A 70 -9.10 46.58 3.72
C TYR A 70 -9.66 47.86 4.34
N GLN A 71 -9.01 49.00 4.11
CA GLN A 71 -9.49 50.30 4.55
C GLN A 71 -10.86 50.65 3.94
N ALA A 72 -11.01 50.51 2.62
CA ALA A 72 -12.28 50.72 1.93
C ALA A 72 -13.37 49.79 2.47
N THR A 73 -13.04 48.54 2.81
CA THR A 73 -14.00 47.63 3.43
C THR A 73 -14.44 48.12 4.81
N ILE A 74 -13.55 48.71 5.61
CA ILE A 74 -13.88 49.31 6.91
C ILE A 74 -14.78 50.53 6.72
N ASP A 75 -14.41 51.43 5.80
CA ASP A 75 -15.10 52.70 5.57
C ASP A 75 -16.51 52.48 4.96
N ASP A 76 -16.63 51.60 3.97
CA ASP A 76 -17.89 51.30 3.28
C ASP A 76 -18.76 50.27 4.00
N PHE A 77 -18.27 49.60 5.06
CA PHE A 77 -18.99 48.55 5.79
C PHE A 77 -20.44 48.93 6.14
N PRO A 78 -20.72 50.11 6.75
CA PRO A 78 -22.09 50.48 7.13
C PRO A 78 -23.02 50.62 5.91
N LYS A 79 -22.49 51.04 4.77
CA LYS A 79 -23.25 51.21 3.52
C LYS A 79 -23.55 49.85 2.89
N ILE A 80 -22.55 48.98 2.79
CA ILE A 80 -22.68 47.62 2.22
C ILE A 80 -23.69 46.81 3.03
N ILE A 81 -23.60 46.82 4.36
CA ILE A 81 -24.53 46.07 5.22
C ILE A 81 -25.97 46.57 5.08
N ARG A 82 -26.20 47.90 5.02
CA ARG A 82 -27.54 48.44 4.80
C ARG A 82 -28.11 48.00 3.45
N GLU A 83 -27.30 48.05 2.38
CA GLU A 83 -27.71 47.63 1.04
C GLU A 83 -28.03 46.12 0.99
N LEU A 84 -27.18 45.27 1.58
CA LEU A 84 -27.41 43.83 1.66
C LEU A 84 -28.66 43.50 2.48
N ARG A 85 -28.88 44.20 3.60
CA ARG A 85 -30.08 44.02 4.42
C ARG A 85 -31.35 44.44 3.69
N GLN A 86 -31.31 45.54 2.94
CA GLN A 86 -32.41 45.95 2.07
C GLN A 86 -32.70 44.91 0.98
N LYS A 87 -31.66 44.40 0.29
CA LYS A 87 -31.81 43.33 -0.71
C LYS A 87 -32.40 42.06 -0.10
N LEU A 88 -31.98 41.70 1.10
CA LEU A 88 -32.44 40.50 1.80
C LEU A 88 -33.89 40.61 2.28
N LEU A 89 -34.31 41.81 2.71
CA LEU A 89 -35.71 42.10 3.07
C LEU A 89 -36.61 42.22 1.84
N ALA A 90 -36.08 42.73 0.71
CA ALA A 90 -36.82 42.84 -0.55
C ALA A 90 -37.02 41.49 -1.25
N GLU A 91 -36.17 40.50 -0.97
CA GLU A 91 -36.29 39.16 -1.54
C GLU A 91 -37.47 38.41 -0.88
N SER A 92 -38.48 38.06 -1.68
CA SER A 92 -39.70 37.40 -1.23
C SER A 92 -39.47 35.94 -0.83
N ASP A 93 -40.09 35.50 0.26
CA ASP A 93 -40.08 34.10 0.69
C ASP A 93 -40.98 33.20 -0.18
N THR A 94 -41.96 33.79 -0.87
CA THR A 94 -42.88 33.05 -1.73
C THR A 94 -42.40 33.03 -3.18
N PRO A 95 -42.43 31.86 -3.86
CA PRO A 95 -42.19 31.78 -5.30
C PRO A 95 -43.29 32.50 -6.07
N ARG A 96 -43.00 32.92 -7.31
CA ARG A 96 -44.02 33.52 -8.19
C ARG A 96 -45.13 32.50 -8.44
N GLN A 97 -46.38 32.94 -8.34
CA GLN A 97 -47.53 32.10 -8.69
C GLN A 97 -47.49 31.76 -10.18
N ILE A 98 -47.44 30.46 -10.49
CA ILE A 98 -47.45 29.96 -11.86
C ILE A 98 -48.92 29.84 -12.32
N PRO A 99 -49.30 30.40 -13.47
CA PRO A 99 -50.66 30.28 -14.00
C PRO A 99 -51.03 28.80 -14.25
N ALA A 100 -52.23 28.38 -13.85
CA ALA A 100 -52.66 26.98 -13.93
C ALA A 100 -52.72 26.39 -15.36
N ASN A 101 -52.95 27.22 -16.39
CA ASN A 101 -53.18 26.81 -17.78
C ASN A 101 -52.04 27.15 -18.75
N GLN A 102 -50.77 26.99 -18.35
CA GLN A 102 -49.65 27.13 -19.30
C GLN A 102 -49.45 25.85 -20.14
N PRO A 103 -49.11 25.97 -21.44
CA PRO A 103 -48.77 24.82 -22.28
C PRO A 103 -47.44 24.18 -21.85
N ILE A 104 -47.35 22.85 -21.97
CA ILE A 104 -46.21 22.00 -21.58
C ILE A 104 -44.86 22.55 -22.08
N ALA A 105 -44.79 23.00 -23.34
CA ALA A 105 -43.56 23.53 -23.93
C ALA A 105 -43.02 24.79 -23.21
N ASN A 106 -43.91 25.65 -22.70
CA ASN A 106 -43.52 26.84 -21.96
C ASN A 106 -43.02 26.49 -20.55
N LEU A 107 -43.62 25.47 -19.92
CA LEU A 107 -43.17 24.96 -18.62
C LEU A 107 -41.76 24.35 -18.74
N GLU A 108 -41.49 23.59 -19.80
CA GLU A 108 -40.17 23.02 -20.08
C GLU A 108 -39.09 24.09 -20.29
N GLN A 109 -39.39 25.13 -21.08
CA GLN A 109 -38.46 26.26 -21.25
C GLN A 109 -38.18 27.00 -19.93
N GLN A 110 -39.20 27.24 -19.10
CA GLN A 110 -39.02 27.89 -17.80
C GLN A 110 -38.17 27.03 -16.85
N ILE A 111 -38.37 25.70 -16.84
CA ILE A 111 -37.55 24.78 -16.05
C ILE A 111 -36.08 24.87 -16.46
N ILE A 112 -35.77 24.94 -17.75
CA ILE A 112 -34.38 25.10 -18.23
C ILE A 112 -33.80 26.45 -17.78
N GLN A 113 -34.55 27.54 -17.91
CA GLN A 113 -34.08 28.86 -17.49
C GLN A 113 -33.87 28.97 -15.98
N ILE A 114 -34.80 28.46 -15.17
CA ILE A 114 -34.70 28.49 -13.71
C ILE A 114 -33.58 27.57 -13.24
N SER A 115 -33.43 26.38 -13.82
CA SER A 115 -32.33 25.48 -13.47
C SER A 115 -30.95 26.09 -13.75
N SER A 116 -30.80 26.82 -14.87
CA SER A 116 -29.57 27.57 -15.17
C SER A 116 -29.30 28.67 -14.14
N ARG A 117 -30.31 29.47 -13.77
CA ARG A 117 -30.18 30.49 -12.72
C ARG A 117 -29.87 29.91 -11.36
N LEU A 118 -30.47 28.76 -11.04
CA LEU A 118 -30.25 28.05 -9.79
C LEU A 118 -28.80 27.56 -9.70
N LEU A 119 -28.23 27.06 -10.80
CA LEU A 119 -26.82 26.69 -10.88
C LEU A 119 -25.89 27.90 -10.66
N ASP A 120 -26.16 29.03 -11.32
CA ASP A 120 -25.39 30.26 -11.13
C ASP A 120 -25.44 30.78 -9.68
N GLN A 121 -26.64 30.83 -9.09
CA GLN A 121 -26.82 31.20 -7.69
C GLN A 121 -26.14 30.21 -6.72
N GLY A 122 -26.16 28.92 -7.04
CA GLY A 122 -25.43 27.89 -6.28
C GLY A 122 -23.93 28.11 -6.32
N GLY A 123 -23.38 28.44 -7.50
CA GLY A 123 -21.96 28.80 -7.65
C GLY A 123 -21.56 30.03 -6.83
N GLN A 124 -22.38 31.09 -6.85
CA GLN A 124 -22.16 32.31 -6.07
C GLN A 124 -22.23 32.06 -4.56
N LEU A 125 -23.21 31.26 -4.12
CA LEU A 125 -23.35 30.85 -2.73
C LEU A 125 -22.09 30.12 -2.24
N GLN A 126 -21.60 29.17 -3.04
CA GLN A 126 -20.41 28.40 -2.69
C GLN A 126 -19.15 29.27 -2.67
N GLN A 127 -18.98 30.16 -3.66
CA GLN A 127 -17.85 31.09 -3.70
C GLN A 127 -17.80 32.00 -2.46
N GLU A 128 -18.94 32.54 -2.01
CA GLU A 128 -18.96 33.38 -0.80
C GLU A 128 -18.76 32.56 0.49
N GLN A 129 -19.22 31.30 0.54
CA GLN A 129 -18.91 30.39 1.66
C GLN A 129 -17.42 30.07 1.75
N ASP A 130 -16.77 29.82 0.62
CA ASP A 130 -15.33 29.54 0.58
C ASP A 130 -14.51 30.77 0.97
N LYS A 131 -14.91 31.98 0.53
CA LYS A 131 -14.32 33.25 1.05
C LYS A 131 -14.48 33.39 2.56
N GLY A 132 -15.65 33.07 3.10
CA GLY A 132 -15.90 33.11 4.54
C GLY A 132 -14.96 32.17 5.32
N ARG A 133 -14.71 30.98 4.77
CA ARG A 133 -13.75 30.01 5.32
C ARG A 133 -12.32 30.51 5.25
N GLU A 134 -11.87 31.02 4.10
CA GLU A 134 -10.54 31.61 3.94
C GLU A 134 -10.28 32.75 4.94
N ILE A 135 -11.28 33.60 5.20
CA ILE A 135 -11.19 34.66 6.21
C ILE A 135 -11.03 34.05 7.62
N SER A 136 -11.81 33.01 7.94
CA SER A 136 -11.73 32.33 9.25
C SER A 136 -10.40 31.60 9.45
N ASP A 137 -9.89 30.93 8.42
CA ASP A 137 -8.63 30.19 8.49
C ASP A 137 -7.44 31.15 8.58
N SER A 138 -7.46 32.25 7.81
CA SER A 138 -6.42 33.28 7.89
C SER A 138 -6.40 33.99 9.25
N LEU A 139 -7.54 34.21 9.91
CA LEU A 139 -7.62 34.78 11.25
C LEU A 139 -6.78 34.02 12.29
N GLY A 140 -6.67 32.69 12.18
CA GLY A 140 -5.82 31.88 13.05
C GLY A 140 -4.33 32.09 12.84
N LEU A 141 -3.91 32.48 11.62
CA LEU A 141 -2.52 32.65 11.22
C LEU A 141 -2.03 34.11 11.32
N LEU A 142 -2.95 35.08 11.25
CA LEU A 142 -2.63 36.51 11.27
C LEU A 142 -1.74 36.95 12.46
N PRO A 143 -1.96 36.51 13.72
CA PRO A 143 -1.10 36.90 14.83
C PRO A 143 0.35 36.44 14.66
N GLN A 144 0.55 35.24 14.14
CA GLN A 144 1.88 34.70 13.87
C GLN A 144 2.55 35.48 12.73
N GLN A 145 1.82 35.74 11.64
CA GLN A 145 2.31 36.53 10.50
C GLN A 145 2.67 37.96 10.90
N GLN A 146 1.87 38.61 11.77
CA GLN A 146 2.18 39.93 12.30
C GLN A 146 3.44 39.93 13.16
N SER A 147 3.60 38.93 14.04
CA SER A 147 4.80 38.80 14.87
C SER A 147 6.05 38.60 14.02
N GLU A 148 5.96 37.77 12.98
CA GLU A 148 7.05 37.50 12.04
C GLU A 148 7.39 38.74 11.20
N ALA A 149 6.39 39.41 10.62
CA ALA A 149 6.58 40.65 9.86
C ALA A 149 7.20 41.77 10.71
N ARG A 150 6.80 41.90 11.98
CA ARG A 150 7.42 42.86 12.92
C ARG A 150 8.86 42.50 13.25
N ARG A 151 9.17 41.20 13.41
CA ARG A 151 10.55 40.74 13.61
C ARG A 151 11.42 41.07 12.40
N LEU A 152 10.97 40.75 11.19
CA LEU A 152 11.67 41.04 9.94
C LEU A 152 11.87 42.56 9.75
N LEU A 153 10.87 43.38 10.06
CA LEU A 153 10.99 44.83 10.06
C LEU A 153 12.09 45.31 11.04
N THR A 154 12.11 44.75 12.24
CA THR A 154 13.10 45.10 13.27
C THR A 154 14.52 44.74 12.82
N GLU A 155 14.67 43.57 12.20
CA GLU A 155 15.95 43.11 11.65
C GLU A 155 16.41 43.98 10.46
N ALA A 156 15.54 44.23 9.49
CA ALA A 156 15.84 45.08 8.34
C ALA A 156 16.15 46.53 8.76
N SER A 157 15.41 47.08 9.74
CA SER A 157 15.68 48.42 10.26
C SER A 157 17.00 48.50 11.04
N SER A 158 17.38 47.46 11.77
CA SER A 158 18.70 47.38 12.41
C SER A 158 19.84 47.34 11.37
N ARG A 159 19.66 46.61 10.26
CA ARG A 159 20.60 46.58 9.13
C ARG A 159 20.72 47.96 8.48
N LEU A 160 19.59 48.63 8.23
CA LEU A 160 19.58 49.99 7.68
C LEU A 160 20.30 51.00 8.60
N GLN A 161 20.12 50.89 9.92
CA GLN A 161 20.82 51.76 10.89
C GLN A 161 22.33 51.48 10.98
N SER A 162 22.76 50.26 10.68
CA SER A 162 24.18 49.89 10.65
C SER A 162 24.92 50.36 9.40
N LEU A 163 24.19 50.76 8.34
CA LEU A 163 24.76 51.33 7.14
C LEU A 163 25.00 52.85 7.36
N GLU A 164 26.26 53.27 7.39
CA GLU A 164 26.63 54.69 7.41
C GLU A 164 26.22 55.39 6.09
N THR A 165 26.15 56.73 6.10
CA THR A 165 25.81 57.52 4.90
C THR A 165 26.71 57.15 3.73
N PRO A 166 26.16 56.66 2.60
CA PRO A 166 26.95 56.06 1.55
C PRO A 166 27.79 57.10 0.80
N SER A 167 29.04 56.73 0.48
CA SER A 167 29.96 57.55 -0.34
C SER A 167 30.41 56.83 -1.62
N THR A 168 29.89 55.62 -1.88
CA THR A 168 30.21 54.79 -3.05
C THR A 168 28.92 54.36 -3.75
N PRO A 169 28.92 54.16 -5.09
CA PRO A 169 27.72 53.80 -5.84
C PRO A 169 27.11 52.45 -5.43
N LEU A 170 27.96 51.49 -5.01
CA LEU A 170 27.50 50.23 -4.43
C LEU A 170 26.87 50.43 -3.05
N GLY A 171 27.44 51.30 -2.21
CA GLY A 171 26.86 51.67 -0.92
C GLY A 171 25.50 52.35 -1.08
N GLU A 172 25.35 53.22 -2.08
CA GLU A 172 24.06 53.86 -2.42
C GLU A 172 23.01 52.84 -2.86
N ALA A 173 23.38 51.88 -3.72
CA ALA A 173 22.47 50.82 -4.17
C ALA A 173 22.06 49.85 -3.04
N LEU A 174 22.99 49.46 -2.16
CA LEU A 174 22.68 48.64 -0.98
C LEU A 174 21.82 49.40 0.04
N PHE A 175 22.06 50.69 0.22
CA PHE A 175 21.23 51.55 1.04
C PHE A 175 19.80 51.66 0.47
N ALA A 176 19.66 51.85 -0.86
CA ALA A 176 18.37 51.86 -1.53
C ALA A 176 17.62 50.51 -1.40
N LEU A 177 18.33 49.38 -1.53
CA LEU A 177 17.76 48.05 -1.35
C LEU A 177 17.23 47.85 0.06
N THR A 178 18.06 48.11 1.07
CA THR A 178 17.68 47.90 2.49
C THR A 178 16.59 48.88 2.93
N GLN A 179 16.61 50.12 2.42
CA GLN A 179 15.54 51.09 2.64
C GLN A 179 14.22 50.65 1.98
N ALA A 180 14.27 50.09 0.77
CA ALA A 180 13.09 49.54 0.10
C ALA A 180 12.54 48.30 0.84
N GLU A 181 13.43 47.43 1.34
CA GLU A 181 13.08 46.26 2.18
C GLU A 181 12.36 46.70 3.47
N VAL A 182 12.88 47.72 4.18
CA VAL A 182 12.22 48.28 5.37
C VAL A 182 10.85 48.84 5.04
N ASN A 183 10.70 49.56 3.93
CA ASN A 183 9.42 50.11 3.49
C ASN A 183 8.41 49.00 3.13
N ALA A 184 8.87 47.92 2.50
CA ALA A 184 8.04 46.77 2.17
C ALA A 184 7.55 46.07 3.44
N HIS A 185 8.44 45.75 4.39
CA HIS A 185 8.04 45.15 5.67
C HIS A 185 7.13 46.07 6.49
N LYS A 186 7.34 47.38 6.43
CA LYS A 186 6.43 48.34 7.07
C LYS A 186 5.04 48.33 6.42
N ALA A 187 4.97 48.26 5.09
CA ALA A 187 3.70 48.15 4.37
C ALA A 187 2.99 46.81 4.65
N THR A 188 3.71 45.69 4.77
CA THR A 188 3.10 44.39 5.10
C THR A 188 2.60 44.33 6.55
N VAL A 189 3.31 44.95 7.50
CA VAL A 189 2.80 45.08 8.88
C VAL A 189 1.48 45.87 8.89
N ASN A 190 1.43 46.99 8.17
CA ASN A 190 0.20 47.79 8.04
C ASN A 190 -0.94 47.01 7.34
N GLU A 191 -0.61 46.27 6.27
CA GLU A 191 -1.54 45.39 5.57
C GLU A 191 -2.16 44.38 6.54
N LEU A 192 -1.33 43.67 7.31
CA LEU A 192 -1.77 42.62 8.23
C LEU A 192 -2.56 43.18 9.41
N GLU A 193 -2.24 44.38 9.89
CA GLU A 193 -2.98 45.06 10.95
C GLU A 193 -4.38 45.46 10.46
N LEU A 194 -4.49 46.08 9.27
CA LEU A 194 -5.80 46.37 8.67
C LEU A 194 -6.55 45.11 8.24
N ALA A 195 -5.85 44.04 7.84
CA ALA A 195 -6.46 42.76 7.53
C ALA A 195 -7.18 42.18 8.77
N GLN A 196 -6.56 42.30 9.95
CA GLN A 196 -7.13 41.89 11.23
C GLN A 196 -8.31 42.79 11.63
N LEU A 197 -8.14 44.11 11.55
CA LEU A 197 -9.21 45.07 11.89
C LEU A 197 -10.43 44.93 10.97
N SER A 198 -10.21 44.68 9.68
CA SER A 198 -11.28 44.47 8.69
C SER A 198 -11.85 43.05 8.69
N ALA A 199 -11.24 42.08 9.38
CA ALA A 199 -11.63 40.68 9.29
C ALA A 199 -13.09 40.44 9.69
N ASN A 200 -13.52 41.00 10.83
CA ASN A 200 -14.89 40.88 11.30
C ASN A 200 -15.88 41.53 10.31
N ASN A 201 -15.54 42.71 9.78
CA ASN A 201 -16.35 43.39 8.77
C ASN A 201 -16.50 42.55 7.48
N ARG A 202 -15.40 41.95 7.00
CA ARG A 202 -15.40 41.06 5.83
C ARG A 202 -16.22 39.80 6.07
N GLN A 203 -16.10 39.21 7.27
CA GLN A 203 -16.83 38.02 7.66
C GLN A 203 -18.35 38.29 7.70
N GLU A 204 -18.78 39.40 8.30
CA GLU A 204 -20.19 39.77 8.33
C GLU A 204 -20.74 40.13 6.92
N ILE A 205 -19.95 40.79 6.07
CA ILE A 205 -20.34 41.02 4.67
C ILE A 205 -20.53 39.68 3.93
N SER A 206 -19.57 38.76 4.04
CA SER A 206 -19.64 37.42 3.43
C SER A 206 -20.86 36.66 3.95
N ARG A 207 -21.09 36.66 5.27
CA ARG A 207 -22.26 36.04 5.91
C ARG A 207 -23.58 36.58 5.35
N MET A 208 -23.73 37.90 5.27
CA MET A 208 -24.93 38.53 4.72
C MET A 208 -25.14 38.22 3.23
N ARG A 209 -24.06 38.09 2.45
CA ARG A 209 -24.14 37.65 1.04
C ARG A 209 -24.54 36.18 0.93
N VAL A 210 -23.99 35.32 1.79
CA VAL A 210 -24.38 33.91 1.89
C VAL A 210 -25.87 33.80 2.21
N ASP A 211 -26.37 34.56 3.18
CA ASP A 211 -27.80 34.55 3.53
C ASP A 211 -28.68 35.02 2.36
N LEU A 212 -28.26 36.07 1.64
CA LEU A 212 -28.97 36.55 0.45
C LEU A 212 -29.01 35.50 -0.68
N PHE A 213 -27.86 34.93 -1.04
CA PHE A 213 -27.78 33.92 -2.10
C PHE A 213 -28.47 32.63 -1.70
N LYS A 214 -28.41 32.24 -0.43
CA LYS A 214 -29.17 31.11 0.12
C LYS A 214 -30.67 31.33 -0.03
N LYS A 215 -31.17 32.51 0.32
CA LYS A 215 -32.59 32.85 0.18
C LYS A 215 -33.04 32.81 -1.28
N ARG A 216 -32.25 33.38 -2.19
CA ARG A 216 -32.50 33.31 -3.65
C ARG A 216 -32.49 31.89 -4.19
N TYR A 217 -31.51 31.09 -3.78
CA TYR A 217 -31.38 29.69 -4.15
C TYR A 217 -32.62 28.91 -3.71
N GLN A 218 -33.02 29.03 -2.44
CA GLN A 218 -34.20 28.36 -1.90
C GLN A 218 -35.48 28.75 -2.64
N ARG A 219 -35.66 30.04 -2.94
CA ARG A 219 -36.81 30.50 -3.72
C ARG A 219 -36.83 29.89 -5.13
N LEU A 220 -35.70 29.92 -5.84
CA LEU A 220 -35.60 29.34 -7.18
C LEU A 220 -35.79 27.82 -7.18
N ASP A 221 -35.32 27.13 -6.13
CA ASP A 221 -35.53 25.69 -5.96
C ASP A 221 -37.02 25.36 -5.76
N LEU A 222 -37.71 26.12 -4.90
CA LEU A 222 -39.15 25.99 -4.71
C LEU A 222 -39.94 26.29 -6.00
N GLU A 223 -39.56 27.32 -6.74
CA GLU A 223 -40.17 27.67 -8.03
C GLU A 223 -39.95 26.56 -9.07
N LEU A 224 -38.73 26.01 -9.13
CA LEU A 224 -38.40 24.87 -9.99
C LEU A 224 -39.20 23.61 -9.62
N GLN A 225 -39.37 23.34 -8.33
CA GLN A 225 -40.17 22.23 -7.84
C GLN A 225 -41.65 22.39 -8.19
N GLN A 226 -42.21 23.59 -8.02
CA GLN A 226 -43.59 23.88 -8.42
C GLN A 226 -43.78 23.67 -9.94
N LEU A 227 -42.89 24.22 -10.78
CA LEU A 227 -42.94 24.02 -12.23
C LEU A 227 -42.86 22.55 -12.62
N ARG A 228 -41.94 21.78 -12.03
CA ARG A 228 -41.81 20.34 -12.29
C ARG A 228 -43.04 19.56 -11.83
N SER A 229 -43.62 19.91 -10.67
CA SER A 229 -44.82 19.27 -10.15
C SER A 229 -46.02 19.53 -11.06
N GLN A 230 -46.18 20.76 -11.56
CA GLN A 230 -47.25 21.14 -12.48
C GLN A 230 -47.07 20.50 -13.86
N LEU A 231 -45.83 20.44 -14.37
CA LEU A 231 -45.51 19.73 -15.61
C LEU A 231 -45.85 18.23 -15.49
N ASN A 232 -45.47 17.59 -14.39
CA ASN A 232 -45.75 16.18 -14.15
C ASN A 232 -47.26 15.93 -14.00
N ALA A 233 -47.97 16.79 -13.27
CA ALA A 233 -49.42 16.70 -13.12
C ALA A 233 -50.15 16.85 -14.48
N GLN A 234 -49.74 17.81 -15.32
CA GLN A 234 -50.31 17.97 -16.66
C GLN A 234 -49.99 16.77 -17.57
N ARG A 235 -48.77 16.23 -17.51
CA ARG A 235 -48.39 15.02 -18.27
C ARG A 235 -49.18 13.80 -17.82
N GLN A 236 -49.37 13.62 -16.51
CA GLN A 236 -50.20 12.56 -15.94
C GLN A 236 -51.66 12.70 -16.38
N GLN A 237 -52.25 13.88 -16.22
CA GLN A 237 -53.64 14.12 -16.61
C GLN A 237 -53.84 13.91 -18.12
N LYS A 238 -52.89 14.33 -18.96
CA LYS A 238 -52.93 14.08 -20.40
C LYS A 238 -52.85 12.58 -20.73
N ALA A 239 -52.01 11.83 -20.01
CA ALA A 239 -51.88 10.38 -20.18
C ALA A 239 -53.12 9.61 -19.71
N GLU A 240 -53.73 10.01 -18.59
CA GLU A 240 -54.98 9.45 -18.06
C GLU A 240 -56.15 9.74 -19.01
N LEU A 241 -56.31 10.98 -19.49
CA LEU A 241 -57.34 11.33 -20.48
C LEU A 241 -57.16 10.57 -21.80
N ALA A 242 -55.92 10.33 -22.24
CA ALA A 242 -55.66 9.53 -23.43
C ALA A 242 -56.06 8.06 -23.21
N LEU A 243 -55.80 7.50 -22.02
CA LEU A 243 -56.22 6.15 -21.64
C LEU A 243 -57.73 6.02 -21.53
N GLU A 244 -58.40 6.93 -20.81
CA GLU A 244 -59.86 6.98 -20.71
C GLU A 244 -60.52 7.09 -22.08
N HIS A 245 -59.96 7.92 -22.98
CA HIS A 245 -60.44 8.02 -24.35
C HIS A 245 -60.31 6.68 -25.10
N THR A 246 -59.20 5.96 -24.94
CA THR A 246 -59.06 4.62 -25.55
C THR A 246 -59.94 3.56 -24.88
N GLU A 247 -60.21 3.66 -23.58
CA GLU A 247 -61.13 2.78 -22.84
C GLU A 247 -62.59 3.03 -23.26
N MET A 248 -63.01 4.28 -23.44
CA MET A 248 -64.34 4.62 -23.97
C MET A 248 -64.53 4.12 -25.40
N LEU A 249 -63.50 4.26 -26.26
CA LEU A 249 -63.53 3.69 -27.61
C LEU A 249 -63.59 2.15 -27.59
N ALA A 250 -62.93 1.53 -26.61
CA ALA A 250 -62.95 0.10 -26.38
C ALA A 250 -64.33 -0.41 -25.91
N GLU A 251 -64.99 0.31 -25.00
CA GLU A 251 -66.32 -0.02 -24.49
C GLU A 251 -67.43 0.15 -25.55
N GLN A 252 -67.31 1.16 -26.43
CA GLN A 252 -68.26 1.39 -27.53
C GLN A 252 -68.17 0.31 -28.64
N SER A 253 -67.05 -0.42 -28.72
CA SER A 253 -66.72 -1.35 -29.82
C SER A 253 -67.17 -2.81 -29.60
N GLY A 254 -67.80 -3.17 -28.47
CA GLY A 254 -68.17 -4.58 -28.18
C GLY A 254 -66.96 -5.49 -27.88
N GLN A 255 -67.09 -6.83 -28.02
CA GLN A 255 -66.03 -7.80 -27.67
C GLN A 255 -64.72 -7.57 -28.46
N LEU A 256 -63.77 -6.88 -27.82
CA LEU A 256 -62.43 -6.64 -28.37
C LEU A 256 -61.63 -7.94 -28.54
N PRO A 257 -60.87 -8.09 -29.65
CA PRO A 257 -59.89 -9.15 -29.80
C PRO A 257 -58.87 -9.16 -28.65
N LYS A 258 -58.46 -10.35 -28.23
CA LYS A 258 -57.51 -10.55 -27.11
C LYS A 258 -56.21 -9.73 -27.26
N PHE A 259 -55.71 -9.58 -28.48
CA PHE A 259 -54.53 -8.76 -28.79
C PHE A 259 -54.71 -7.27 -28.41
N LEU A 260 -55.87 -6.65 -28.71
CA LEU A 260 -56.11 -5.24 -28.37
C LEU A 260 -56.30 -5.04 -26.86
N LEU A 261 -56.83 -6.05 -26.16
CA LEU A 261 -56.91 -6.05 -24.70
C LEU A 261 -55.51 -6.13 -24.06
N ASP A 262 -54.63 -6.97 -24.58
CA ASP A 262 -53.24 -7.07 -24.12
C ASP A 262 -52.49 -5.73 -24.34
N GLU A 263 -52.72 -5.08 -25.47
CA GLU A 263 -52.15 -3.76 -25.80
C GLU A 263 -52.62 -2.65 -24.83
N LEU A 264 -53.91 -2.66 -24.46
CA LEU A 264 -54.50 -1.75 -23.50
C LEU A 264 -53.97 -1.99 -22.07
N GLN A 265 -53.85 -3.26 -21.65
CA GLN A 265 -53.27 -3.62 -20.36
C GLN A 265 -51.81 -3.15 -20.24
N LEU A 266 -51.04 -3.25 -21.31
CA LEU A 266 -49.66 -2.77 -21.34
C LEU A 266 -49.60 -1.25 -21.17
N ASN A 267 -50.46 -0.50 -21.86
CA ASN A 267 -50.54 0.96 -21.69
C ASN A 267 -50.97 1.36 -20.26
N ARG A 268 -51.90 0.61 -19.66
CA ARG A 268 -52.30 0.80 -18.25
C ARG A 268 -51.14 0.59 -17.29
N HIS A 269 -50.33 -0.45 -17.50
CA HIS A 269 -49.11 -0.69 -16.72
C HIS A 269 -48.10 0.45 -16.90
N LEU A 270 -47.87 0.94 -18.12
CA LEU A 270 -46.95 2.06 -18.37
C LEU A 270 -47.40 3.34 -17.65
N SER A 271 -48.70 3.62 -17.63
CA SER A 271 -49.26 4.75 -16.88
C SER A 271 -49.12 4.59 -15.36
N GLN A 272 -49.33 3.38 -14.83
CA GLN A 272 -49.06 3.10 -13.42
C GLN A 272 -47.58 3.31 -13.04
N GLU A 273 -46.65 2.90 -13.89
CA GLU A 273 -45.21 3.15 -13.69
C GLU A 273 -44.88 4.65 -13.73
N LEU A 274 -45.50 5.41 -14.63
CA LEU A 274 -45.35 6.86 -14.70
C LEU A 274 -45.82 7.53 -13.40
N ASN A 275 -46.95 7.08 -12.85
CA ASN A 275 -47.47 7.56 -11.57
C ASN A 275 -46.55 7.21 -10.40
N GLN A 276 -46.02 5.99 -10.35
CA GLN A 276 -45.04 5.59 -9.33
C GLN A 276 -43.73 6.37 -9.43
N GLN A 277 -43.30 6.71 -10.65
CA GLN A 277 -42.12 7.53 -10.89
C GLN A 277 -42.29 8.96 -10.33
N ALA A 278 -43.47 9.57 -10.47
CA ALA A 278 -43.75 10.87 -9.86
C ALA A 278 -43.67 10.83 -8.32
N GLN A 279 -44.18 9.76 -7.69
CA GLN A 279 -44.07 9.56 -6.25
C GLN A 279 -42.62 9.36 -5.80
N ARG A 280 -41.85 8.54 -6.53
CA ARG A 280 -40.40 8.33 -6.29
C ARG A 280 -39.63 9.64 -6.35
N MET A 281 -39.88 10.46 -7.36
CA MET A 281 -39.26 11.80 -7.50
C MET A 281 -39.48 12.68 -6.25
N ASN A 282 -40.71 12.69 -5.70
CA ASN A 282 -41.00 13.46 -4.49
C ASN A 282 -40.19 12.95 -3.27
N THR A 283 -40.02 11.64 -3.13
CA THR A 283 -39.21 11.06 -2.05
C THR A 283 -37.71 11.37 -2.22
N ILE A 284 -37.20 11.35 -3.45
CA ILE A 284 -35.81 11.74 -3.75
C ILE A 284 -35.60 13.20 -3.35
N GLY A 285 -36.53 14.09 -3.74
CA GLY A 285 -36.47 15.50 -3.38
C GLY A 285 -36.59 15.78 -1.88
N SER A 286 -37.35 15.00 -1.11
CA SER A 286 -37.37 15.15 0.35
C SER A 286 -36.06 14.70 1.00
N LYS A 287 -35.48 13.58 0.53
CA LYS A 287 -34.17 13.09 1.00
C LYS A 287 -33.03 14.05 0.68
N GLN A 288 -33.05 14.69 -0.49
CA GLN A 288 -32.06 15.72 -0.84
C GLN A 288 -32.13 16.91 0.12
N ARG A 289 -33.35 17.39 0.45
CA ARG A 289 -33.55 18.49 1.42
C ARG A 289 -33.10 18.11 2.82
N GLN A 290 -33.38 16.88 3.26
CA GLN A 290 -32.89 16.35 4.53
C GLN A 290 -31.36 16.34 4.54
N ALA A 291 -30.72 15.74 3.52
CA ALA A 291 -29.25 15.72 3.41
C ALA A 291 -28.64 17.14 3.41
N ALA A 292 -29.25 18.10 2.72
CA ALA A 292 -28.79 19.48 2.73
C ALA A 292 -28.90 20.14 4.12
N SER A 293 -29.97 19.87 4.86
CA SER A 293 -30.14 20.32 6.24
C SER A 293 -29.08 19.70 7.17
N ASP A 294 -28.87 18.40 7.04
CA ASP A 294 -27.90 17.64 7.83
C ASP A 294 -26.47 18.14 7.59
N ILE A 295 -26.10 18.44 6.33
CA ILE A 295 -24.79 19.02 5.99
C ILE A 295 -24.57 20.34 6.74
N ILE A 296 -25.59 21.20 6.80
CA ILE A 296 -25.49 22.49 7.50
C ILE A 296 -25.27 22.27 9.00
N GLN A 297 -26.04 21.37 9.62
CA GLN A 297 -25.91 21.05 11.05
C GLN A 297 -24.53 20.48 11.39
N VAL A 298 -24.02 19.54 10.58
CA VAL A 298 -22.70 18.92 10.76
C VAL A 298 -21.59 19.97 10.60
N ARG A 299 -21.66 20.85 9.60
CA ARG A 299 -20.67 21.92 9.40
C ARG A 299 -20.68 22.96 10.52
N GLN A 300 -21.86 23.29 11.05
CA GLN A 300 -21.97 24.15 12.23
C GLN A 300 -21.37 23.50 13.47
N ALA A 301 -21.63 22.20 13.69
CA ALA A 301 -21.00 21.46 14.77
C ALA A 301 -19.46 21.48 14.64
N LEU A 302 -18.93 21.27 13.43
CA LEU A 302 -17.50 21.37 13.17
C LEU A 302 -16.91 22.74 13.52
N SER A 303 -17.56 23.83 13.08
CA SER A 303 -17.08 25.19 13.37
C SER A 303 -17.11 25.47 14.88
N THR A 304 -18.16 25.06 15.58
CA THR A 304 -18.24 25.21 17.04
C THR A 304 -17.14 24.43 17.76
N ILE A 305 -16.83 23.20 17.33
CA ILE A 305 -15.72 22.41 17.88
C ILE A 305 -14.39 23.15 17.68
N ARG A 306 -14.12 23.67 16.48
CA ARG A 306 -12.87 24.40 16.18
C ARG A 306 -12.73 25.69 16.99
N GLU A 307 -13.77 26.50 17.07
CA GLU A 307 -13.77 27.76 17.83
C GLU A 307 -13.60 27.52 19.33
N GLN A 308 -14.29 26.52 19.87
CA GLN A 308 -14.29 26.25 21.30
C GLN A 308 -13.11 25.36 21.74
N ALA A 309 -12.38 24.74 20.81
CA ALA A 309 -11.27 23.83 21.11
C ALA A 309 -10.17 24.45 21.99
N GLN A 310 -9.89 25.75 21.80
CA GLN A 310 -8.87 26.46 22.58
C GLN A 310 -9.23 26.59 24.06
N TRP A 311 -10.53 26.61 24.38
CA TRP A 311 -11.06 26.81 25.72
C TRP A 311 -11.39 25.50 26.44
N LEU A 312 -11.32 24.36 25.74
CA LEU A 312 -11.64 23.04 26.26
C LEU A 312 -10.72 22.57 27.39
N GLY A 313 -9.47 23.04 27.44
CA GLY A 313 -8.52 22.65 28.47
C GLY A 313 -8.92 23.07 29.89
N GLY A 314 -9.81 24.05 30.04
CA GLY A 314 -10.18 24.63 31.34
C GLY A 314 -11.56 24.25 31.90
N SER A 315 -12.45 23.63 31.11
CA SER A 315 -13.84 23.38 31.52
C SER A 315 -14.36 22.00 31.10
N THR A 316 -14.62 21.13 32.09
CA THR A 316 -15.19 19.79 31.89
C THR A 316 -16.62 19.85 31.32
N THR A 317 -17.40 20.87 31.67
CA THR A 317 -18.80 21.02 31.23
C THR A 317 -18.90 21.35 29.74
N LEU A 318 -17.90 22.04 29.18
CA LEU A 318 -17.83 22.36 27.76
C LEU A 318 -17.52 21.11 26.93
N GLY A 319 -16.62 20.25 27.43
CA GLY A 319 -16.30 18.96 26.82
C GLY A 319 -17.47 17.97 26.83
N GLU A 320 -18.35 18.04 27.83
CA GLU A 320 -19.59 17.26 27.90
C GLU A 320 -20.63 17.79 26.90
N ALA A 321 -20.92 19.10 26.92
CA ALA A 321 -21.89 19.72 26.02
C ALA A 321 -21.58 19.51 24.53
N LEU A 322 -20.30 19.62 24.13
CA LEU A 322 -19.89 19.37 22.74
C LEU A 322 -20.09 17.92 22.32
N ARG A 323 -19.84 16.96 23.22
CA ARG A 323 -20.07 15.53 22.94
C ARG A 323 -21.55 15.20 22.85
N THR A 324 -22.40 15.82 23.67
CA THR A 324 -23.86 15.69 23.55
C THR A 324 -24.37 16.28 22.23
N GLN A 325 -23.81 17.40 21.78
CA GLN A 325 -24.14 17.96 20.46
C GLN A 325 -23.68 17.04 19.33
N LEU A 326 -22.50 16.42 19.47
CA LEU A 326 -21.98 15.45 18.51
C LEU A 326 -22.84 14.18 18.42
N ALA A 327 -23.38 13.71 19.56
CA ALA A 327 -24.25 12.54 19.62
C ALA A 327 -25.59 12.74 18.88
N ARG A 328 -25.99 13.99 18.60
CA ARG A 328 -27.21 14.33 17.85
C ARG A 328 -27.00 14.36 16.33
N LEU A 329 -25.77 14.19 15.85
CA LEU A 329 -25.49 14.18 14.42
C LEU A 329 -26.02 12.89 13.76
N PRO A 330 -26.47 12.95 12.50
CA PRO A 330 -26.96 11.78 11.79
C PRO A 330 -25.85 10.76 11.54
N ASP A 331 -26.24 9.49 11.47
CA ASP A 331 -25.31 8.39 11.15
C ASP A 331 -24.80 8.48 9.71
N MET A 332 -23.58 7.98 9.51
CA MET A 332 -22.99 7.83 8.18
C MET A 332 -23.83 6.88 7.32
N SER A 333 -24.31 7.39 6.19
CA SER A 333 -25.17 6.64 5.28
C SER A 333 -24.33 5.88 4.25
N LYS A 334 -24.77 4.67 3.85
CA LYS A 334 -24.03 3.81 2.92
C LYS A 334 -24.36 4.17 1.45
N PRO A 335 -23.45 4.77 0.67
CA PRO A 335 -23.73 5.21 -0.70
C PRO A 335 -24.01 4.06 -1.68
N GLN A 336 -23.61 2.84 -1.35
CA GLN A 336 -23.79 1.63 -2.17
C GLN A 336 -25.25 1.35 -2.55
N GLN A 337 -26.21 1.73 -1.70
CA GLN A 337 -27.63 1.57 -2.00
C GLN A 337 -28.09 2.50 -3.13
N LEU A 338 -27.56 3.73 -3.17
CA LEU A 338 -27.86 4.72 -4.22
C LEU A 338 -27.26 4.28 -5.56
N ASP A 339 -26.03 3.73 -5.55
CA ASP A 339 -25.39 3.19 -6.74
C ASP A 339 -26.21 2.06 -7.38
N ARG A 340 -26.68 1.13 -6.55
CA ARG A 340 -27.56 0.04 -7.02
C ARG A 340 -28.84 0.58 -7.64
N ASN A 341 -29.43 1.63 -7.07
CA ASN A 341 -30.66 2.24 -7.59
C ASN A 341 -30.42 2.97 -8.92
N ILE A 342 -29.30 3.70 -9.06
CA ILE A 342 -28.92 4.36 -10.32
C ILE A 342 -28.74 3.34 -11.44
N VAL A 343 -28.04 2.23 -11.16
CA VAL A 343 -27.86 1.14 -12.13
C VAL A 343 -29.21 0.53 -12.51
N LYS A 344 -30.07 0.24 -11.52
CA LYS A 344 -31.41 -0.30 -11.77
C LYS A 344 -32.21 0.61 -12.70
N PHE A 345 -32.28 1.92 -12.41
CA PHE A 345 -33.05 2.86 -13.24
C PHE A 345 -32.45 3.06 -14.63
N ARG A 346 -31.12 2.95 -14.78
CA ARG A 346 -30.49 2.97 -16.10
C ARG A 346 -30.82 1.72 -16.93
N VAL A 347 -30.96 0.56 -16.30
CA VAL A 347 -31.46 -0.67 -16.95
C VAL A 347 -32.94 -0.53 -17.32
N ASP A 348 -33.77 -0.03 -16.40
CA ASP A 348 -35.20 0.20 -16.67
C ASP A 348 -35.40 1.20 -17.82
N ARG A 349 -34.64 2.30 -17.86
CA ARG A 349 -34.61 3.24 -18.99
C ARG A 349 -34.30 2.54 -20.32
N LEU A 350 -33.27 1.71 -20.35
CA LEU A 350 -32.86 0.94 -21.54
C LEU A 350 -33.97 -0.01 -22.00
N LYS A 351 -34.68 -0.65 -21.06
CA LYS A 351 -35.84 -1.50 -21.38
C LYS A 351 -36.94 -0.72 -22.09
N TYR A 352 -37.29 0.48 -21.61
CA TYR A 352 -38.32 1.31 -22.25
C TYR A 352 -37.85 1.93 -23.57
N GLU A 353 -36.55 2.18 -23.72
CA GLU A 353 -35.94 2.64 -24.97
C GLU A 353 -36.02 1.55 -26.05
N ASP A 354 -35.70 0.30 -25.70
CA ASP A 354 -35.86 -0.87 -26.59
C ASP A 354 -37.35 -1.08 -26.97
N MET A 355 -38.28 -0.94 -26.02
CA MET A 355 -39.72 -0.97 -26.33
C MET A 355 -40.15 0.14 -27.31
N LEU A 356 -39.59 1.35 -27.18
CA LEU A 356 -39.85 2.45 -28.11
C LEU A 356 -39.28 2.17 -29.51
N GLU A 357 -38.10 1.57 -29.59
CA GLU A 357 -37.45 1.20 -30.85
C GLU A 357 -38.18 0.06 -31.55
N GLN A 358 -38.67 -0.95 -30.81
CA GLN A 358 -39.50 -2.03 -31.32
C GLN A 358 -40.80 -1.51 -31.94
N LEU A 359 -41.47 -0.54 -31.28
CA LEU A 359 -42.67 0.11 -31.82
C LEU A 359 -42.44 0.84 -33.15
N GLN A 360 -41.21 1.30 -33.42
CA GLN A 360 -40.87 1.94 -34.70
C GLN A 360 -40.61 0.92 -35.82
N LYS A 361 -40.26 -0.32 -35.45
CA LYS A 361 -39.97 -1.44 -36.35
C LYS A 361 -41.18 -2.31 -36.64
N GLU A 362 -42.19 -2.30 -35.75
CA GLU A 362 -43.42 -3.07 -35.93
C GLU A 362 -44.26 -2.57 -37.12
N THR A 363 -44.36 -3.40 -38.15
CA THR A 363 -45.37 -3.26 -39.20
C THR A 363 -46.75 -3.58 -38.63
N LYS A 364 -47.81 -2.85 -39.04
CA LYS A 364 -49.20 -3.06 -38.57
C LYS A 364 -49.53 -4.56 -38.48
N PRO A 365 -50.06 -5.06 -37.36
CA PRO A 365 -50.32 -6.47 -37.17
C PRO A 365 -51.38 -6.93 -38.17
N THR A 366 -50.95 -7.64 -39.20
CA THR A 366 -51.81 -8.57 -39.92
C THR A 366 -51.92 -9.78 -39.01
N GLN A 367 -53.12 -10.09 -38.51
CA GLN A 367 -53.33 -11.23 -37.61
C GLN A 367 -52.62 -12.48 -38.14
N ALA A 368 -52.13 -13.33 -37.23
CA ALA A 368 -51.69 -14.70 -37.51
C ALA A 368 -52.77 -15.60 -38.19
N ASN A 369 -53.96 -15.05 -38.52
CA ASN A 369 -55.10 -15.69 -39.14
C ASN A 369 -55.63 -15.01 -40.43
N ASN A 370 -54.89 -14.08 -41.07
CA ASN A 370 -55.27 -13.48 -42.38
C ASN A 370 -56.65 -12.77 -42.44
N VAL A 371 -57.19 -12.27 -41.31
CA VAL A 371 -58.36 -11.37 -41.33
C VAL A 371 -57.89 -9.93 -41.14
N ALA A 372 -58.27 -9.04 -42.07
CA ALA A 372 -57.99 -7.62 -41.98
C ALA A 372 -58.79 -6.98 -40.83
N LEU A 373 -58.14 -6.11 -40.06
CA LEU A 373 -58.79 -5.33 -39.01
C LEU A 373 -59.95 -4.50 -39.59
N THR A 374 -61.05 -4.37 -38.85
CA THR A 374 -62.12 -3.42 -39.23
C THR A 374 -61.61 -1.98 -39.07
N ALA A 375 -62.14 -1.04 -39.86
CA ALA A 375 -61.71 0.36 -39.83
C ALA A 375 -61.83 1.02 -38.43
N GLU A 376 -62.76 0.55 -37.58
CA GLU A 376 -62.87 0.97 -36.18
C GLU A 376 -61.75 0.38 -35.31
N GLN A 377 -61.41 -0.90 -35.49
CA GLN A 377 -60.31 -1.57 -34.78
C GLN A 377 -58.95 -1.00 -35.17
N GLU A 378 -58.74 -0.59 -36.43
CA GLU A 378 -57.53 0.11 -36.85
C GLU A 378 -57.38 1.47 -36.17
N ARG A 379 -58.47 2.24 -36.03
CA ARG A 379 -58.44 3.52 -35.32
C ARG A 379 -58.12 3.34 -33.83
N ILE A 380 -58.69 2.31 -33.20
CA ILE A 380 -58.38 1.96 -31.80
C ILE A 380 -56.91 1.59 -31.65
N TYR A 381 -56.38 0.72 -32.53
CA TYR A 381 -54.97 0.34 -32.52
C TYR A 381 -54.04 1.54 -32.71
N ASP A 382 -54.27 2.37 -33.74
CA ASP A 382 -53.45 3.55 -34.01
C ASP A 382 -53.49 4.55 -32.82
N SER A 383 -54.63 4.66 -32.12
CA SER A 383 -54.76 5.46 -30.89
C SER A 383 -54.00 4.87 -29.68
N LEU A 384 -54.01 3.54 -29.51
CA LEU A 384 -53.27 2.84 -28.46
C LEU A 384 -51.76 2.96 -28.66
N ILE A 385 -51.28 2.81 -29.89
CA ILE A 385 -49.85 2.98 -30.23
C ILE A 385 -49.40 4.42 -30.04
N ARG A 386 -50.22 5.40 -30.43
CA ARG A 386 -49.93 6.82 -30.17
C ARG A 386 -49.83 7.10 -28.67
N THR A 387 -50.78 6.59 -27.89
CA THR A 387 -50.78 6.72 -26.42
C THR A 387 -49.56 6.05 -25.80
N ARG A 388 -49.19 4.85 -26.28
CA ARG A 388 -47.98 4.13 -25.86
C ARG A 388 -46.72 4.93 -26.11
N LYS A 389 -46.59 5.53 -27.30
CA LYS A 389 -45.44 6.38 -27.65
C LYS A 389 -45.35 7.61 -26.74
N GLU A 390 -46.47 8.24 -26.41
CA GLU A 390 -46.51 9.38 -25.48
C GLU A 390 -46.14 8.96 -24.04
N LEU A 391 -46.62 7.81 -23.57
CA LEU A 391 -46.26 7.23 -22.27
C LEU A 391 -44.77 6.86 -22.18
N LEU A 392 -44.23 6.16 -23.18
CA LEU A 392 -42.82 5.77 -23.21
C LEU A 392 -41.88 6.97 -23.26
N ASN A 393 -42.18 7.98 -24.08
CA ASN A 393 -41.38 9.21 -24.12
C ASN A 393 -41.42 9.96 -22.78
N SER A 394 -42.58 9.97 -22.11
CA SER A 394 -42.72 10.59 -20.78
C SER A 394 -41.94 9.82 -19.70
N LEU A 395 -42.00 8.48 -19.74
CA LEU A 395 -41.22 7.61 -18.85
C LEU A 395 -39.70 7.78 -19.07
N LEU A 396 -39.23 7.80 -20.31
CA LEU A 396 -37.81 7.99 -20.63
C LEU A 396 -37.29 9.34 -20.10
N SER A 397 -38.02 10.42 -20.37
CA SER A 397 -37.72 11.76 -19.83
C SER A 397 -37.76 11.79 -18.29
N GLY A 398 -38.71 11.06 -17.69
CA GLY A 398 -38.82 10.90 -16.25
C GLY A 398 -37.62 10.15 -15.66
N TYR A 399 -37.17 9.06 -16.30
CA TYR A 399 -36.02 8.26 -15.85
C TYR A 399 -34.72 9.04 -15.97
N ASP A 400 -34.53 9.83 -17.04
CA ASP A 400 -33.38 10.74 -17.17
C ASP A 400 -33.34 11.76 -16.02
N SER A 401 -34.52 12.29 -15.64
CA SER A 401 -34.66 13.20 -14.50
C SER A 401 -34.40 12.49 -13.17
N GLU A 402 -34.92 11.27 -12.96
CA GLU A 402 -34.70 10.50 -11.74
C GLU A 402 -33.22 10.13 -11.56
N ILE A 403 -32.54 9.72 -12.63
CA ILE A 403 -31.12 9.41 -12.60
C ILE A 403 -30.33 10.67 -12.22
N LEU A 404 -30.66 11.83 -12.79
CA LEU A 404 -30.01 13.10 -12.44
C LEU A 404 -30.23 13.45 -10.96
N GLU A 405 -31.47 13.35 -10.46
CA GLU A 405 -31.79 13.69 -9.07
C GLU A 405 -31.21 12.68 -8.06
N LEU A 406 -31.18 11.39 -8.39
CA LEU A 406 -30.44 10.41 -7.60
C LEU A 406 -28.94 10.68 -7.59
N THR A 407 -28.38 11.12 -8.71
CA THR A 407 -26.96 11.49 -8.79
C THR A 407 -26.67 12.68 -7.88
N LYS A 408 -27.52 13.70 -7.87
CA LYS A 408 -27.42 14.83 -6.93
C LYS A 408 -27.56 14.38 -5.47
N LEU A 409 -28.51 13.50 -5.18
CA LEU A 409 -28.67 12.92 -3.84
C LEU A 409 -27.42 12.17 -3.41
N LYS A 410 -26.80 11.39 -4.31
CA LYS A 410 -25.52 10.72 -4.06
C LYS A 410 -24.41 11.71 -3.75
N VAL A 411 -24.29 12.79 -4.51
CA VAL A 411 -23.30 13.85 -4.25
C VAL A 411 -23.52 14.48 -2.88
N ALA A 412 -24.76 14.85 -2.54
CA ALA A 412 -25.08 15.40 -1.23
C ALA A 412 -24.79 14.41 -0.08
N THR A 413 -25.11 13.13 -0.29
CA THR A 413 -24.84 12.05 0.67
C THR A 413 -23.34 11.87 0.90
N ASN A 414 -22.54 11.94 -0.17
CA ASN A 414 -21.08 11.92 -0.06
C ASN A 414 -20.55 13.14 0.69
N GLN A 415 -21.02 14.35 0.36
CA GLN A 415 -20.64 15.57 1.08
C GLN A 415 -21.01 15.53 2.56
N LEU A 416 -22.15 14.92 2.91
CA LEU A 416 -22.53 14.69 4.30
C LEU A 416 -21.57 13.73 4.99
N ASN A 417 -21.24 12.60 4.35
CA ASN A 417 -20.29 11.63 4.88
C ASN A 417 -18.88 12.22 5.04
N ASP A 418 -18.43 13.05 4.09
CA ASP A 418 -17.15 13.76 4.17
C ASP A 418 -17.15 14.73 5.36
N ALA A 419 -18.22 15.52 5.53
CA ALA A 419 -18.37 16.43 6.66
C ALA A 419 -18.43 15.69 8.01
N LEU A 420 -19.14 14.56 8.08
CA LEU A 420 -19.18 13.70 9.27
C LEU A 420 -17.80 13.11 9.59
N THR A 421 -17.03 12.75 8.55
CA THR A 421 -15.66 12.24 8.70
C THR A 421 -14.73 13.33 9.24
N GLU A 422 -14.85 14.55 8.72
CA GLU A 422 -14.09 15.72 9.18
C GLU A 422 -14.43 16.08 10.64
N VAL A 423 -15.71 16.00 11.03
CA VAL A 423 -16.14 16.16 12.43
C VAL A 423 -15.58 15.05 13.32
N LYS A 424 -15.60 13.78 12.87
CA LYS A 424 -15.03 12.66 13.62
C LYS A 424 -13.53 12.86 13.84
N GLU A 425 -12.80 13.30 12.81
CA GLU A 425 -11.37 13.60 12.91
C GLU A 425 -11.10 14.77 13.87
N ALA A 426 -11.87 15.86 13.77
CA ALA A 426 -11.79 17.00 14.68
C ALA A 426 -12.11 16.61 16.13
N THR A 427 -13.09 15.72 16.34
CA THR A 427 -13.43 15.19 17.66
C THR A 427 -12.26 14.40 18.24
N HIS A 428 -11.66 13.49 17.45
CA HIS A 428 -10.47 12.76 17.91
C HIS A 428 -9.29 13.70 18.18
N ARG A 429 -9.10 14.73 17.36
CA ARG A 429 -8.01 15.70 17.54
C ARG A 429 -8.17 16.57 18.79
N TYR A 430 -9.34 17.15 19.00
CA TYR A 430 -9.54 18.18 20.03
C TYR A 430 -10.23 17.67 21.29
N LEU A 431 -11.20 16.75 21.16
CA LEU A 431 -11.98 16.28 22.30
C LEU A 431 -11.36 15.05 22.97
N PHE A 432 -10.51 14.26 22.28
CA PHE A 432 -9.97 13.02 22.85
C PHE A 432 -9.28 13.28 24.20
N TRP A 433 -8.26 14.14 24.29
CA TRP A 433 -7.55 14.40 25.54
C TRP A 433 -8.27 15.38 26.50
N VAL A 434 -9.55 15.67 26.29
CA VAL A 434 -10.33 16.54 27.18
C VAL A 434 -11.10 15.68 28.17
N ALA A 435 -10.99 16.02 29.45
CA ALA A 435 -11.74 15.38 30.52
C ALA A 435 -13.25 15.48 30.23
N ASP A 436 -13.89 14.32 30.14
CA ASP A 436 -15.29 14.16 29.76
C ASP A 436 -16.21 13.99 30.97
N VAL A 437 -15.64 13.70 32.13
CA VAL A 437 -16.39 13.52 33.38
C VAL A 437 -15.68 14.27 34.50
N ASN A 438 -16.45 14.81 35.45
CA ASN A 438 -15.86 15.42 36.64
C ASN A 438 -15.01 14.40 37.44
N PRO A 439 -13.85 14.81 37.98
CA PRO A 439 -13.04 13.96 38.85
C PRO A 439 -13.84 13.36 40.00
N VAL A 440 -13.47 12.16 40.44
CA VAL A 440 -14.16 11.48 41.54
C VAL A 440 -14.07 12.33 42.81
N SER A 441 -15.22 12.84 43.27
CA SER A 441 -15.35 13.58 44.53
C SER A 441 -15.84 12.66 45.65
N LEU A 442 -15.82 13.14 46.90
CA LEU A 442 -16.34 12.42 48.07
C LEU A 442 -17.84 12.07 47.94
N ASN A 443 -18.59 12.80 47.09
CA ASN A 443 -20.02 12.56 46.85
C ASN A 443 -20.28 11.45 45.81
N TYR A 444 -19.25 10.96 45.12
CA TYR A 444 -19.42 9.97 44.05
C TYR A 444 -20.18 8.69 44.47
N PRO A 445 -19.93 8.08 45.65
CA PRO A 445 -20.69 6.91 46.08
C PRO A 445 -22.20 7.19 46.24
N ILE A 446 -22.55 8.42 46.65
CA ILE A 446 -23.95 8.83 46.81
C ILE A 446 -24.62 8.93 45.45
N ASN A 447 -23.95 9.57 44.47
CA ASN A 447 -24.44 9.68 43.10
C ASN A 447 -24.63 8.30 42.44
N VAL A 448 -23.68 7.38 42.67
CA VAL A 448 -23.79 5.99 42.19
C VAL A 448 -25.03 5.30 42.77
N VAL A 449 -25.29 5.44 44.07
CA VAL A 449 -26.48 4.84 44.71
C VAL A 449 -27.76 5.47 44.17
N GLN A 450 -27.79 6.79 43.98
CA GLN A 450 -28.94 7.49 43.39
C GLN A 450 -29.24 7.02 41.97
N ASP A 451 -28.22 6.97 41.10
CA ASP A 451 -28.40 6.50 39.72
C ASP A 451 -28.74 5.01 39.65
N LEU A 452 -28.20 4.20 40.57
CA LEU A 452 -28.58 2.79 40.71
C LEU A 452 -30.06 2.65 41.08
N THR A 453 -30.55 3.45 42.04
CA THR A 453 -31.97 3.44 42.42
C THR A 453 -32.88 3.96 41.29
N ARG A 454 -32.42 4.91 40.48
CA ARG A 454 -33.12 5.43 39.31
C ARG A 454 -33.22 4.37 38.21
N LEU A 455 -32.13 3.63 37.96
CA LEU A 455 -32.11 2.50 37.02
C LEU A 455 -33.03 1.36 37.49
N LEU A 456 -33.06 1.08 38.80
CA LEU A 456 -33.91 0.03 39.39
C LEU A 456 -35.38 0.45 39.59
N SER A 457 -35.78 1.65 39.15
CA SER A 457 -37.18 2.06 39.19
C SER A 457 -38.07 1.15 38.33
N LEU A 458 -39.35 1.01 38.69
CA LEU A 458 -40.34 0.12 38.06
C LEU A 458 -40.49 0.31 36.52
N ASP A 459 -39.99 1.41 35.97
CA ASP A 459 -40.04 1.73 34.55
C ASP A 459 -39.05 0.92 33.69
N THR A 460 -37.88 0.53 34.20
CA THR A 460 -36.95 -0.29 33.40
C THR A 460 -37.45 -1.72 33.22
N PHE A 461 -38.11 -2.27 34.24
CA PHE A 461 -38.69 -3.61 34.20
C PHE A 461 -39.90 -3.68 33.26
N SER A 462 -40.74 -2.63 33.24
CA SER A 462 -41.85 -2.53 32.30
C SER A 462 -41.34 -2.44 30.85
N GLN A 463 -40.32 -1.60 30.57
CA GLN A 463 -39.70 -1.47 29.26
C GLN A 463 -39.09 -2.78 28.75
N LEU A 464 -38.38 -3.53 29.62
CA LEU A 464 -37.81 -4.84 29.27
C LEU A 464 -38.91 -5.89 29.00
N SER A 465 -39.97 -5.89 29.79
CA SER A 465 -41.11 -6.80 29.57
C SER A 465 -41.82 -6.50 28.25
N GLY A 466 -42.00 -5.23 27.91
CA GLY A 466 -42.58 -4.78 26.64
C GLY A 466 -41.68 -5.13 25.45
N ALA A 467 -40.37 -4.95 25.57
CA ALA A 467 -39.42 -5.32 24.53
C ALA A 467 -39.37 -6.83 24.28
N LEU A 468 -39.49 -7.66 25.32
CA LEU A 468 -39.62 -9.11 25.20
C LEU A 468 -40.85 -9.52 24.38
N ILE A 469 -41.98 -8.82 24.55
CA ILE A 469 -43.19 -9.06 23.75
C ILE A 469 -42.96 -8.68 22.28
N VAL A 470 -42.32 -7.53 22.02
CA VAL A 470 -41.97 -7.10 20.64
C VAL A 470 -41.03 -8.08 19.97
N MET A 471 -40.02 -8.55 20.71
CA MET A 471 -39.06 -9.56 20.27
C MET A 471 -39.72 -10.90 19.90
N LEU A 472 -40.78 -11.30 20.63
CA LEU A 472 -41.55 -12.52 20.38
C LEU A 472 -42.66 -12.36 19.33
N THR A 473 -42.96 -11.14 18.88
CA THR A 473 -44.03 -10.88 17.90
C THR A 473 -43.49 -10.51 16.52
N THR A 474 -42.26 -10.00 16.44
CA THR A 474 -41.61 -9.65 15.18
C THR A 474 -41.06 -10.91 14.48
N GLN A 475 -41.39 -11.09 13.20
CA GLN A 475 -41.09 -12.32 12.45
C GLN A 475 -39.57 -12.58 12.36
N ASP A 476 -38.77 -11.56 12.06
CA ASP A 476 -37.33 -11.70 11.86
C ASP A 476 -36.59 -12.05 13.17
N THR A 477 -36.98 -11.43 14.28
CA THR A 477 -36.37 -11.68 15.61
C THR A 477 -36.74 -13.06 16.13
N LEU A 478 -37.99 -13.48 15.92
CA LEU A 478 -38.48 -14.79 16.33
C LEU A 478 -37.75 -15.91 15.58
N LEU A 479 -37.58 -15.78 14.26
CA LEU A 479 -36.83 -16.75 13.46
C LEU A 479 -35.37 -16.87 13.91
N TYR A 480 -34.72 -15.74 14.21
CA TYR A 480 -33.34 -15.77 14.69
C TYR A 480 -33.21 -16.42 16.08
N LEU A 481 -34.15 -16.14 16.99
CA LEU A 481 -34.18 -16.76 18.32
C LEU A 481 -34.46 -18.25 18.25
N LEU A 482 -35.44 -18.69 17.45
CA LEU A 482 -35.70 -20.12 17.24
C LEU A 482 -34.50 -20.82 16.62
N GLY A 483 -33.83 -20.19 15.65
CA GLY A 483 -32.59 -20.69 15.06
C GLY A 483 -31.48 -20.85 16.09
N ALA A 484 -31.27 -19.86 16.96
CA ALA A 484 -30.29 -19.92 18.04
C ALA A 484 -30.62 -20.98 19.08
N LEU A 485 -31.89 -21.10 19.47
CA LEU A 485 -32.37 -22.09 20.45
C LEU A 485 -32.26 -23.52 19.89
N PHE A 486 -32.58 -23.72 18.62
CA PHE A 486 -32.34 -24.98 17.92
C PHE A 486 -30.86 -25.35 17.90
N LEU A 487 -29.98 -24.37 17.64
CA LEU A 487 -28.52 -24.57 17.68
C LEU A 487 -28.05 -24.97 19.08
N VAL A 488 -28.58 -24.36 20.15
CA VAL A 488 -28.30 -24.74 21.54
C VAL A 488 -28.74 -26.18 21.83
N ILE A 489 -29.98 -26.56 21.46
CA ILE A 489 -30.50 -27.92 21.66
C ILE A 489 -29.63 -28.94 20.90
N PHE A 490 -29.32 -28.67 19.64
CA PHE A 490 -28.44 -29.50 18.82
C PHE A 490 -27.04 -29.61 19.42
N SER A 491 -26.50 -28.51 19.95
CA SER A 491 -25.19 -28.50 20.56
C SER A 491 -25.14 -29.31 21.85
N VAL A 492 -26.15 -29.22 22.71
CA VAL A 492 -26.23 -30.04 23.92
C VAL A 492 -26.23 -31.54 23.56
N GLY A 493 -26.95 -31.92 22.49
CA GLY A 493 -26.90 -33.29 21.96
C GLY A 493 -25.52 -33.69 21.41
N SER A 494 -24.83 -32.79 20.72
CA SER A 494 -23.50 -33.06 20.14
C SER A 494 -22.35 -33.04 21.14
N LEU A 495 -22.52 -32.50 22.35
CA LEU A 495 -21.49 -32.52 23.41
C LEU A 495 -21.01 -33.94 23.73
N ARG A 496 -21.93 -34.92 23.78
CA ARG A 496 -21.57 -36.34 23.99
C ARG A 496 -20.68 -36.86 22.87
N HIS A 497 -21.02 -36.52 21.62
CA HIS A 497 -20.22 -36.89 20.46
C HIS A 497 -18.85 -36.21 20.47
N TYR A 498 -18.80 -34.94 20.88
CA TYR A 498 -17.56 -34.17 21.00
C TYR A 498 -16.60 -34.79 22.02
N HIS A 499 -17.06 -35.09 23.24
CA HIS A 499 -16.21 -35.73 24.25
C HIS A 499 -15.74 -37.12 23.80
N ALA A 500 -16.63 -37.94 23.21
CA ALA A 500 -16.26 -39.24 22.65
C ALA A 500 -15.29 -39.11 21.45
N PHE A 501 -15.36 -38.04 20.68
CA PHE A 501 -14.39 -37.74 19.63
C PHE A 501 -13.03 -37.34 20.22
N LEU A 502 -12.99 -36.45 21.21
CA LEU A 502 -11.74 -36.01 21.86
C LEU A 502 -10.99 -37.19 22.49
N GLU A 503 -11.69 -38.09 23.17
CA GLU A 503 -11.08 -39.28 23.76
C GLU A 503 -10.47 -40.19 22.70
N ARG A 504 -11.22 -40.52 21.64
CA ARG A 504 -10.71 -41.30 20.49
C ARG A 504 -9.56 -40.62 19.77
N ALA A 505 -9.61 -39.30 19.63
CA ALA A 505 -8.55 -38.51 19.00
C ALA A 505 -7.29 -38.56 19.87
N SER A 506 -7.38 -38.29 21.17
CA SER A 506 -6.26 -38.26 22.11
C SER A 506 -5.44 -39.55 22.12
N ASN A 507 -6.11 -40.72 22.08
CA ASN A 507 -5.48 -42.05 22.05
C ASN A 507 -4.67 -42.34 20.77
N ARG A 508 -4.92 -41.59 19.69
CA ARG A 508 -4.19 -41.69 18.42
C ARG A 508 -3.04 -40.70 18.32
N ILE A 509 -3.04 -39.63 19.13
CA ILE A 509 -2.03 -38.58 19.09
C ILE A 509 -0.68 -39.14 19.57
N GLY A 510 0.39 -38.85 18.83
CA GLY A 510 1.73 -39.33 19.14
C GLY A 510 2.09 -40.69 18.53
N LYS A 511 1.11 -41.46 18.01
CA LYS A 511 1.36 -42.71 17.28
C LYS A 511 1.52 -42.42 15.79
N VAL A 512 2.71 -42.61 15.23
CA VAL A 512 3.08 -42.14 13.88
C VAL A 512 2.14 -42.65 12.77
N THR A 513 1.61 -43.87 12.89
CA THR A 513 0.71 -44.47 11.88
C THR A 513 -0.73 -43.94 11.92
N TYR A 514 -1.18 -43.45 13.07
CA TYR A 514 -2.58 -43.04 13.27
C TYR A 514 -2.75 -41.52 13.46
N ASP A 515 -1.68 -40.80 13.79
CA ASP A 515 -1.68 -39.36 14.06
C ASP A 515 -1.69 -38.55 12.75
N HIS A 516 -2.89 -38.16 12.30
CA HIS A 516 -3.10 -37.34 11.10
C HIS A 516 -3.42 -35.89 11.49
N PHE A 517 -2.93 -34.93 10.70
CA PHE A 517 -3.22 -33.51 10.93
C PHE A 517 -4.72 -33.19 10.87
N SER A 518 -5.50 -33.94 10.10
CA SER A 518 -6.96 -33.81 10.04
C SER A 518 -7.63 -33.99 11.41
N LEU A 519 -7.03 -34.74 12.35
CA LEU A 519 -7.52 -34.84 13.72
C LEU A 519 -7.46 -33.49 14.44
N THR A 520 -6.40 -32.71 14.20
CA THR A 520 -6.23 -31.36 14.79
C THR A 520 -7.24 -30.39 14.22
N LEU A 521 -7.42 -30.39 12.90
CA LEU A 521 -8.36 -29.52 12.22
C LEU A 521 -9.80 -29.85 12.64
N ARG A 522 -10.14 -31.14 12.74
CA ARG A 522 -11.45 -31.59 13.25
C ARG A 522 -11.65 -31.21 14.72
N THR A 523 -10.60 -31.28 15.54
CA THR A 523 -10.68 -30.85 16.94
C THR A 523 -10.95 -29.35 17.04
N VAL A 524 -10.27 -28.53 16.24
CA VAL A 524 -10.54 -27.08 16.14
C VAL A 524 -11.97 -26.83 15.67
N PHE A 525 -12.39 -27.48 14.57
CA PHE A 525 -13.73 -27.34 13.99
C PHE A 525 -14.84 -27.67 15.00
N TRP A 526 -14.75 -28.82 15.66
CA TRP A 526 -15.75 -29.21 16.66
C TRP A 526 -15.70 -28.32 17.91
N SER A 527 -14.51 -27.87 18.33
CA SER A 527 -14.39 -26.94 19.47
C SER A 527 -15.02 -25.57 19.17
N VAL A 528 -14.93 -25.11 17.92
CA VAL A 528 -15.62 -23.90 17.44
C VAL A 528 -17.14 -24.10 17.45
N ILE A 529 -17.64 -25.21 16.90
CA ILE A 529 -19.07 -25.51 16.88
C ILE A 529 -19.65 -25.61 18.29
N VAL A 530 -18.97 -26.29 19.20
CA VAL A 530 -19.41 -26.47 20.59
C VAL A 530 -19.37 -25.15 21.39
N ALA A 531 -18.50 -24.21 21.02
CA ALA A 531 -18.38 -22.90 21.68
C ALA A 531 -19.40 -21.86 21.20
N LEU A 532 -20.00 -22.02 20.02
CA LEU A 532 -20.95 -21.07 19.39
C LEU A 532 -22.36 -20.92 20.02
N PRO A 533 -23.00 -21.93 20.64
CA PRO A 533 -24.44 -21.86 20.90
C PRO A 533 -24.84 -20.82 21.93
N LEU A 534 -24.07 -20.70 23.00
CA LEU A 534 -24.36 -19.74 24.05
C LEU A 534 -24.12 -18.29 23.58
N PRO A 535 -23.03 -17.95 22.87
CA PRO A 535 -22.88 -16.68 22.17
C PRO A 535 -23.98 -16.40 21.13
N MET A 536 -24.42 -17.41 20.38
CA MET A 536 -25.47 -17.23 19.37
C MET A 536 -26.83 -16.91 20.01
N LEU A 537 -27.17 -17.60 21.10
CA LEU A 537 -28.36 -17.28 21.90
C LEU A 537 -28.26 -15.89 22.53
N TRP A 538 -27.08 -15.53 23.04
CA TRP A 538 -26.79 -14.20 23.57
C TRP A 538 -27.01 -13.12 22.50
N SER A 539 -26.45 -13.32 21.30
CA SER A 539 -26.64 -12.44 20.14
C SER A 539 -28.10 -12.32 19.71
N ALA A 540 -28.86 -13.43 19.71
CA ALA A 540 -30.27 -13.42 19.37
C ALA A 540 -31.12 -12.61 20.35
N ILE A 541 -30.80 -12.68 21.64
CA ILE A 541 -31.41 -11.81 22.67
C ILE A 541 -31.05 -10.35 22.39
N GLY A 542 -29.78 -10.05 22.10
CA GLY A 542 -29.34 -8.68 21.81
C GLY A 542 -30.04 -8.06 20.59
N TYR A 543 -30.11 -8.81 19.49
CA TYR A 543 -30.81 -8.38 18.28
C TYR A 543 -32.33 -8.20 18.48
N GLY A 544 -32.94 -9.10 19.25
CA GLY A 544 -34.35 -9.01 19.60
C GLY A 544 -34.68 -7.74 20.40
N LEU A 545 -33.84 -7.40 21.37
CA LEU A 545 -33.99 -6.19 22.18
C LEU A 545 -33.77 -4.90 21.36
N GLN A 546 -32.85 -4.90 20.39
CA GLN A 546 -32.61 -3.74 19.50
C GLN A 546 -33.80 -3.41 18.60
N SER A 547 -34.61 -4.42 18.26
CA SER A 547 -35.78 -4.24 17.37
C SER A 547 -36.93 -3.48 18.07
N ALA A 548 -36.92 -3.40 19.40
CA ALA A 548 -37.95 -2.77 20.21
C ALA A 548 -37.74 -1.25 20.34
N TRP A 549 -37.81 -0.53 19.21
CA TRP A 549 -37.52 0.91 19.10
C TRP A 549 -38.29 1.82 20.09
N GLN A 550 -39.42 1.34 20.62
CA GLN A 550 -40.27 2.04 21.59
C GLN A 550 -39.68 2.06 23.01
N TYR A 551 -38.70 1.21 23.31
CA TYR A 551 -38.15 1.01 24.64
C TYR A 551 -36.64 1.29 24.66
N PRO A 552 -36.21 2.55 24.94
CA PRO A 552 -34.81 2.96 24.84
C PRO A 552 -33.84 2.14 25.71
N MET A 553 -34.27 1.74 26.92
CA MET A 553 -33.43 0.91 27.80
C MET A 553 -33.20 -0.48 27.21
N ALA A 554 -34.22 -1.07 26.60
CA ALA A 554 -34.11 -2.37 25.97
C ALA A 554 -33.16 -2.32 24.77
N ILE A 555 -33.25 -1.29 23.94
CA ILE A 555 -32.33 -1.09 22.81
C ILE A 555 -30.88 -0.96 23.29
N ALA A 556 -30.64 -0.14 24.31
CA ALA A 556 -29.31 0.04 24.89
C ALA A 556 -28.74 -1.27 25.45
N ILE A 557 -29.56 -2.06 26.15
CA ILE A 557 -29.20 -3.42 26.60
C ILE A 557 -28.91 -4.33 25.40
N GLY A 558 -29.74 -4.25 24.36
CA GLY A 558 -29.55 -5.00 23.12
C GLY A 558 -28.21 -4.72 22.45
N TYR A 559 -27.76 -3.46 22.42
CA TYR A 559 -26.42 -3.09 21.93
C TYR A 559 -25.31 -3.69 22.78
N GLY A 560 -25.40 -3.60 24.11
CA GLY A 560 -24.41 -4.19 25.02
C GLY A 560 -24.31 -5.72 24.91
N VAL A 561 -25.45 -6.41 24.80
CA VAL A 561 -25.52 -7.86 24.62
C VAL A 561 -24.92 -8.28 23.27
N SER A 562 -25.29 -7.59 22.19
CA SER A 562 -24.76 -7.89 20.85
C SER A 562 -23.24 -7.68 20.79
N ALA A 563 -22.73 -6.56 21.30
CA ALA A 563 -21.30 -6.22 21.26
C ALA A 563 -20.42 -7.16 22.11
N THR A 564 -20.97 -7.79 23.16
CA THR A 564 -20.24 -8.74 24.01
C THR A 564 -20.22 -10.17 23.49
N THR A 565 -21.02 -10.48 22.47
CA THR A 565 -21.05 -11.79 21.79
C THR A 565 -19.66 -12.30 21.37
N PRO A 566 -18.82 -11.54 20.62
CA PRO A 566 -17.51 -12.02 20.21
C PRO A 566 -16.57 -12.25 21.39
N VAL A 567 -16.65 -11.43 22.44
CA VAL A 567 -15.86 -11.57 23.67
C VAL A 567 -16.23 -12.86 24.40
N LEU A 568 -17.53 -13.12 24.55
CA LEU A 568 -18.04 -14.35 25.16
C LEU A 568 -17.64 -15.59 24.35
N TRP A 569 -17.68 -15.52 23.02
CA TRP A 569 -17.26 -16.60 22.14
C TRP A 569 -15.76 -16.92 22.27
N ILE A 570 -14.89 -15.90 22.36
CA ILE A 570 -13.45 -16.09 22.58
C ILE A 570 -13.19 -16.81 23.90
N PHE A 571 -13.88 -16.42 24.99
CA PHE A 571 -13.74 -17.12 26.27
C PHE A 571 -14.25 -18.57 26.17
N MET A 572 -15.45 -18.80 25.62
CA MET A 572 -15.99 -20.16 25.42
C MET A 572 -15.03 -21.05 24.62
N LEU A 573 -14.48 -20.52 23.53
CA LEU A 573 -13.53 -21.22 22.67
C LEU A 573 -12.22 -21.54 23.42
N SER A 574 -11.72 -20.62 24.24
CA SER A 574 -10.51 -20.84 25.03
C SER A 574 -10.69 -21.98 26.04
N ALA A 575 -11.89 -22.15 26.61
CA ALA A 575 -12.19 -23.25 27.52
C ALA A 575 -12.34 -24.59 26.81
N THR A 576 -12.98 -24.64 25.64
CA THR A 576 -13.06 -25.89 24.85
C THR A 576 -11.67 -26.34 24.40
N PHE A 577 -10.77 -25.41 24.04
CA PHE A 577 -9.37 -25.73 23.74
C PHE A 577 -8.56 -26.24 24.92
N ALA A 578 -8.88 -25.81 26.14
CA ALA A 578 -8.15 -26.16 27.35
C ALA A 578 -8.64 -27.44 28.04
N HIS A 579 -9.68 -28.10 27.49
CA HIS A 579 -10.11 -29.41 27.97
C HIS A 579 -8.90 -30.38 28.06
N PRO A 580 -8.85 -31.33 29.01
CA PRO A 580 -7.71 -32.26 29.17
C PRO A 580 -7.33 -32.99 27.88
N ASN A 581 -8.33 -33.42 27.12
CA ASN A 581 -8.17 -34.05 25.80
C ASN A 581 -8.26 -33.07 24.61
N GLY A 582 -8.26 -31.77 24.89
CA GLY A 582 -8.45 -30.69 23.92
C GLY A 582 -7.16 -30.25 23.22
N LEU A 583 -7.22 -29.08 22.59
CA LEU A 583 -6.15 -28.56 21.74
C LEU A 583 -4.89 -28.20 22.55
N PHE A 584 -4.99 -27.48 23.67
CA PHE A 584 -3.82 -26.98 24.39
C PHE A 584 -3.02 -28.11 25.06
N ILE A 585 -3.70 -29.07 25.68
CA ILE A 585 -3.05 -30.15 26.44
C ILE A 585 -2.69 -31.31 25.51
N ALA A 586 -3.67 -31.96 24.89
CA ALA A 586 -3.41 -33.17 24.09
C ALA A 586 -2.71 -32.88 22.75
N HIS A 587 -3.07 -31.79 22.06
CA HIS A 587 -2.51 -31.47 20.75
C HIS A 587 -1.20 -30.69 20.84
N PHE A 588 -1.18 -29.57 21.59
CA PHE A 588 0.02 -28.72 21.72
C PHE A 588 1.00 -29.19 22.78
N ARG A 589 0.62 -30.16 23.62
CA ARG A 589 1.43 -30.68 24.73
C ARG A 589 1.84 -29.60 25.73
N TRP A 590 0.98 -28.61 25.96
CA TRP A 590 1.20 -27.65 27.03
C TRP A 590 1.01 -28.35 28.37
N PRO A 591 1.86 -28.07 29.39
CA PRO A 591 1.71 -28.67 30.70
C PRO A 591 0.34 -28.36 31.28
N GLU A 592 -0.38 -29.39 31.71
CA GLU A 592 -1.74 -29.28 32.25
C GLU A 592 -1.81 -28.26 33.40
N GLU A 593 -0.79 -28.21 34.26
CA GLU A 593 -0.70 -27.23 35.33
C GLU A 593 -0.65 -25.77 34.84
N ARG A 594 0.02 -25.49 33.70
CA ARG A 594 0.08 -24.14 33.14
C ARG A 594 -1.28 -23.73 32.58
N VAL A 595 -1.96 -24.67 31.90
CA VAL A 595 -3.29 -24.44 31.35
C VAL A 595 -4.32 -24.24 32.46
N LYS A 596 -4.31 -25.08 33.50
CA LYS A 596 -5.17 -24.91 34.69
C LYS A 596 -4.93 -23.58 35.41
N ARG A 597 -3.66 -23.16 35.54
CA ARG A 597 -3.32 -21.85 36.13
C ARG A 597 -3.81 -20.68 35.27
N ALA A 598 -3.67 -20.76 33.94
CA ALA A 598 -4.14 -19.73 33.02
C ALA A 598 -5.67 -19.60 33.03
N LEU A 599 -6.41 -20.70 33.18
CA LEU A 599 -7.87 -20.71 33.28
C LEU A 599 -8.42 -20.56 34.69
N ARG A 600 -7.58 -20.29 35.70
CA ARG A 600 -8.02 -20.16 37.09
C ARG A 600 -9.15 -19.15 37.27
N PHE A 601 -9.12 -18.06 36.50
CA PHE A 601 -10.12 -16.99 36.53
C PHE A 601 -11.11 -17.05 35.36
N TYR A 602 -11.24 -18.18 34.67
CA TYR A 602 -12.17 -18.31 33.55
C TYR A 602 -13.63 -18.00 33.91
N GLN A 603 -14.10 -18.48 35.07
CA GLN A 603 -15.45 -18.17 35.56
C GLN A 603 -15.61 -16.66 35.83
N LEU A 604 -14.58 -16.01 36.36
CA LEU A 604 -14.56 -14.55 36.53
C LEU A 604 -14.68 -13.84 35.17
N SER A 605 -14.03 -14.33 34.11
CA SER A 605 -14.15 -13.74 32.77
C SER A 605 -15.58 -13.74 32.24
N ILE A 606 -16.34 -14.81 32.47
CA ILE A 606 -17.71 -14.92 31.97
C ILE A 606 -18.68 -14.15 32.85
N PHE A 607 -18.58 -14.28 34.18
CA PHE A 607 -19.57 -13.72 35.09
C PHE A 607 -19.25 -12.29 35.55
N ALA A 608 -18.02 -11.80 35.35
CA ALA A 608 -17.66 -10.42 35.64
C ALA A 608 -17.35 -9.63 34.35
N ILE A 609 -16.38 -10.05 33.53
CA ILE A 609 -15.95 -9.22 32.39
C ILE A 609 -17.05 -9.05 31.34
N VAL A 610 -17.70 -10.13 30.91
CA VAL A 610 -18.76 -10.03 29.90
C VAL A 610 -19.91 -9.11 30.36
N PRO A 611 -20.49 -9.26 31.58
CA PRO A 611 -21.49 -8.33 32.10
C PRO A 611 -20.99 -6.90 32.31
N LEU A 612 -19.74 -6.69 32.71
CA LEU A 612 -19.19 -5.35 32.90
C LEU A 612 -18.98 -4.62 31.57
N VAL A 613 -18.46 -5.31 30.55
CA VAL A 613 -18.35 -4.76 29.19
C VAL A 613 -19.73 -4.52 28.60
N MET A 614 -20.69 -5.43 28.84
CA MET A 614 -22.09 -5.24 28.45
C MET A 614 -22.62 -3.96 29.09
N ALA A 615 -22.57 -3.84 30.41
CA ALA A 615 -23.09 -2.70 31.16
C ALA A 615 -22.45 -1.37 30.69
N LEU A 616 -21.14 -1.37 30.47
CA LEU A 616 -20.41 -0.21 29.97
C LEU A 616 -20.92 0.24 28.58
N ILE A 617 -21.12 -0.69 27.65
CA ILE A 617 -21.69 -0.40 26.33
C ILE A 617 -23.17 0.01 26.42
N THR A 618 -23.95 -0.58 27.34
CA THR A 618 -25.35 -0.19 27.55
C THR A 618 -25.47 1.26 28.01
N PHE A 619 -24.66 1.68 28.99
CA PHE A 619 -24.69 3.06 29.49
C PHE A 619 -24.13 4.06 28.49
N GLU A 620 -23.27 3.62 27.57
CA GLU A 620 -22.79 4.44 26.48
C GLU A 620 -23.86 4.73 25.42
N HIS A 621 -24.82 3.82 25.20
CA HIS A 621 -25.88 3.95 24.20
C HIS A 621 -27.24 4.41 24.76
N TYR A 622 -27.37 4.50 26.09
CA TYR A 622 -28.62 4.92 26.73
C TYR A 622 -28.73 6.45 26.85
N SER A 623 -29.87 7.02 26.42
CA SER A 623 -30.35 8.41 26.62
C SER A 623 -29.26 9.45 26.93
N ASP A 624 -28.56 9.94 25.90
CA ASP A 624 -27.52 10.97 26.02
C ASP A 624 -26.39 10.68 27.03
N ARG A 625 -26.04 9.39 27.23
CA ARG A 625 -24.97 8.93 28.14
C ARG A 625 -25.20 9.29 29.62
N GLU A 626 -26.45 9.47 30.05
CA GLU A 626 -26.80 9.90 31.43
C GLU A 626 -26.09 9.10 32.54
N PHE A 627 -25.97 7.78 32.41
CA PHE A 627 -25.38 6.91 33.44
C PHE A 627 -23.89 6.58 33.23
N ALA A 628 -23.29 7.07 32.14
CA ALA A 628 -21.92 6.71 31.77
C ALA A 628 -20.89 7.24 32.79
N SER A 629 -21.09 8.47 33.27
CA SER A 629 -20.19 9.16 34.21
C SER A 629 -20.18 8.55 35.62
N THR A 630 -21.28 7.89 36.02
CA THR A 630 -21.47 7.29 37.36
C THR A 630 -21.34 5.78 37.33
N LEU A 631 -22.39 5.07 36.91
CA LEU A 631 -22.46 3.61 36.87
C LEU A 631 -21.50 3.03 35.82
N GLY A 632 -21.41 3.64 34.63
CA GLY A 632 -20.46 3.24 33.59
C GLY A 632 -19.01 3.29 34.07
N ARG A 633 -18.62 4.38 34.73
CA ARG A 633 -17.29 4.53 35.36
C ARG A 633 -17.03 3.48 36.43
N LEU A 634 -18.01 3.19 37.30
CA LEU A 634 -17.86 2.14 38.32
C LEU A 634 -17.63 0.77 37.65
N CYS A 635 -18.44 0.42 36.65
CA CYS A 635 -18.28 -0.80 35.88
C CYS A 635 -16.89 -0.89 35.23
N PHE A 636 -16.39 0.23 34.67
CA PHE A 636 -15.05 0.31 34.09
C PHE A 636 -13.93 0.10 35.12
N LEU A 637 -14.05 0.68 36.32
CA LEU A 637 -13.06 0.48 37.39
C LEU A 637 -13.01 -0.98 37.84
N ILE A 638 -14.17 -1.63 38.01
CA ILE A 638 -14.24 -3.07 38.33
C ILE A 638 -13.69 -3.92 37.18
N LEU A 639 -13.95 -3.51 35.93
CA LEU A 639 -13.40 -4.16 34.74
C LEU A 639 -11.87 -4.10 34.74
N CYS A 640 -11.29 -2.94 35.04
CA CYS A 640 -9.83 -2.76 35.15
C CYS A 640 -9.21 -3.69 36.21
N VAL A 641 -9.86 -3.82 37.38
CA VAL A 641 -9.43 -4.76 38.43
C VAL A 641 -9.50 -6.21 37.93
N SER A 642 -10.61 -6.59 37.29
CA SER A 642 -10.82 -7.93 36.76
C SER A 642 -9.78 -8.30 35.69
N LEU A 643 -9.49 -7.37 34.78
CA LEU A 643 -8.45 -7.52 33.76
C LEU A 643 -7.05 -7.62 34.37
N SER A 644 -6.74 -6.82 35.39
CA SER A 644 -5.46 -6.89 36.12
C SER A 644 -5.25 -8.26 36.78
N LEU A 645 -6.31 -8.84 37.37
CA LEU A 645 -6.27 -10.19 37.95
C LEU A 645 -6.02 -11.27 36.89
N ILE A 646 -6.73 -11.20 35.76
CA ILE A 646 -6.57 -12.16 34.66
C ILE A 646 -5.18 -12.06 34.05
N THR A 647 -4.73 -10.85 33.68
CA THR A 647 -3.39 -10.63 33.11
C THR A 647 -2.29 -11.10 34.05
N SER A 648 -2.41 -10.85 35.36
CA SER A 648 -1.51 -11.40 36.38
C SER A 648 -1.50 -12.93 36.39
N SER A 649 -2.66 -13.57 36.24
CA SER A 649 -2.77 -15.04 36.19
C SER A 649 -2.10 -15.63 34.95
N LEU A 650 -2.26 -15.02 33.76
CA LEU A 650 -1.60 -15.48 32.54
C LEU A 650 -0.08 -15.28 32.60
N LYS A 651 0.40 -14.16 33.18
CA LYS A 651 1.83 -13.93 33.43
C LYS A 651 2.42 -15.02 34.34
N ARG A 652 1.75 -15.32 35.45
CA ARG A 652 2.16 -16.40 36.38
C ARG A 652 2.12 -17.79 35.74
N ALA A 653 1.23 -18.01 34.77
CA ALA A 653 1.17 -19.24 33.97
C ALA A 653 2.30 -19.36 32.93
N ARG A 654 3.15 -18.33 32.79
CA ARG A 654 4.25 -18.23 31.82
C ARG A 654 3.79 -18.42 30.38
N VAL A 655 2.61 -17.88 30.03
CA VAL A 655 2.17 -17.81 28.64
C VAL A 655 3.09 -16.81 27.91
N PRO A 656 3.82 -17.22 26.87
CA PRO A 656 4.63 -16.27 26.10
C PRO A 656 3.70 -15.31 25.34
N LEU A 657 3.98 -14.00 25.42
CA LEU A 657 3.47 -12.95 24.52
C LEU A 657 4.41 -12.69 23.34
N TYR A 658 5.61 -13.27 23.37
CA TYR A 658 6.55 -13.24 22.27
C TYR A 658 7.44 -14.48 22.36
N LEU A 659 7.74 -15.07 21.20
CA LEU A 659 8.61 -16.24 21.08
C LEU A 659 9.89 -15.84 20.35
N ASP A 660 11.05 -16.15 20.93
CA ASP A 660 12.30 -15.92 20.23
C ASP A 660 12.54 -16.89 19.07
N LYS A 661 13.64 -16.69 18.32
CA LYS A 661 14.19 -17.65 17.36
C LYS A 661 14.29 -19.07 17.94
N ASN A 662 14.67 -19.20 19.22
CA ASN A 662 14.80 -20.47 19.91
C ASN A 662 13.46 -21.04 20.42
N GLY A 663 12.35 -20.30 20.25
CA GLY A 663 11.05 -20.67 20.78
C GLY A 663 10.93 -20.55 22.30
N SER A 664 11.88 -19.87 22.96
CA SER A 664 11.80 -19.48 24.37
C SER A 664 10.91 -18.26 24.54
N GLY A 665 10.12 -18.24 25.61
CA GLY A 665 9.34 -17.07 26.05
C GLY A 665 10.09 -16.19 27.06
N GLU A 666 11.27 -16.59 27.52
CA GLU A 666 12.02 -15.90 28.57
C GLU A 666 12.94 -14.83 27.97
N ASN A 667 12.31 -13.78 27.43
CA ASN A 667 13.00 -12.69 26.73
C ASN A 667 12.68 -11.33 27.36
N VAL A 668 13.59 -10.36 27.19
CA VAL A 668 13.39 -8.97 27.64
C VAL A 668 12.14 -8.36 27.01
N ILE A 669 11.93 -8.57 25.70
CA ILE A 669 10.74 -8.08 24.97
C ILE A 669 9.45 -8.67 25.55
N ASN A 670 9.41 -9.99 25.79
CA ASN A 670 8.24 -10.63 26.39
C ASN A 670 7.95 -10.07 27.79
N THR A 671 9.00 -9.85 28.58
CA THR A 671 8.87 -9.28 29.93
C THR A 671 8.35 -7.85 29.90
N ALA A 672 8.85 -7.02 28.96
CA ALA A 672 8.37 -5.65 28.75
C ALA A 672 6.90 -5.61 28.34
N LEU A 673 6.48 -6.46 27.39
CA LEU A 673 5.07 -6.57 26.96
C LEU A 673 4.16 -6.96 28.12
N TRP A 674 4.59 -7.89 28.97
CA TRP A 674 3.84 -8.27 30.17
C TRP A 674 3.71 -7.13 31.19
N TRP A 675 4.73 -6.28 31.34
CA TRP A 675 4.66 -5.11 32.21
C TRP A 675 3.70 -4.04 31.66
N ILE A 676 3.76 -3.77 30.36
CA ILE A 676 2.83 -2.86 29.67
C ILE A 676 1.38 -3.33 29.86
N LEU A 677 1.11 -4.62 29.63
CA LEU A 677 -0.22 -5.21 29.77
C LEU A 677 -0.73 -5.19 31.22
N LEU A 678 0.15 -5.33 32.21
CA LEU A 678 -0.20 -5.28 33.64
C LEU A 678 -0.46 -3.84 34.12
N SER A 679 0.30 -2.87 33.62
CA SER A 679 0.15 -1.46 34.01
C SER A 679 -1.02 -0.77 33.31
N ALA A 680 -1.38 -1.19 32.09
CA ALA A 680 -2.39 -0.51 31.28
C ALA A 680 -3.77 -0.39 31.97
N PRO A 681 -4.38 -1.44 32.57
CA PRO A 681 -5.64 -1.30 33.30
C PRO A 681 -5.53 -0.38 34.53
N ILE A 682 -4.38 -0.36 35.20
CA ILE A 682 -4.15 0.49 36.38
C ILE A 682 -4.07 1.96 35.99
N ILE A 683 -3.33 2.27 34.92
CA ILE A 683 -3.21 3.62 34.37
C ILE A 683 -4.58 4.09 33.86
N ALA A 684 -5.32 3.23 33.17
CA ALA A 684 -6.67 3.54 32.69
C ALA A 684 -7.65 3.81 33.85
N ALA A 685 -7.58 3.02 34.94
CA ALA A 685 -8.37 3.27 36.13
C ALA A 685 -8.05 4.63 36.78
N LEU A 686 -6.76 4.97 36.91
CA LEU A 686 -6.33 6.26 37.45
C LEU A 686 -6.76 7.44 36.57
N ALA A 687 -6.57 7.33 35.26
CA ALA A 687 -7.00 8.35 34.29
C ALA A 687 -8.53 8.56 34.33
N SER A 688 -9.31 7.48 34.44
CA SER A 688 -10.76 7.56 34.63
C SER A 688 -11.16 8.29 35.93
N ILE A 689 -10.42 8.09 37.02
CA ILE A 689 -10.64 8.79 38.30
C ILE A 689 -10.38 10.30 38.16
N LEU A 690 -9.37 10.67 37.37
CA LEU A 690 -9.00 12.06 37.07
C LEU A 690 -9.96 12.76 36.10
N GLY A 691 -10.93 12.05 35.52
CA GLY A 691 -11.93 12.61 34.61
C GLY A 691 -11.72 12.29 33.13
N TYR A 692 -10.70 11.49 32.80
CA TYR A 692 -10.40 11.01 31.44
C TYR A 692 -11.03 9.64 31.19
N PHE A 693 -12.36 9.56 31.28
CA PHE A 693 -13.07 8.28 31.26
C PHE A 693 -13.13 7.69 29.85
N SER A 694 -13.65 8.44 28.87
CA SER A 694 -13.78 7.94 27.48
C SER A 694 -12.44 7.61 26.83
N THR A 695 -11.37 8.36 27.11
CA THR A 695 -10.02 8.04 26.62
C THR A 695 -9.49 6.75 27.20
N SER A 696 -9.66 6.54 28.51
CA SER A 696 -9.23 5.34 29.21
C SER A 696 -9.94 4.11 28.63
N GLN A 697 -11.24 4.21 28.39
CA GLN A 697 -12.03 3.16 27.75
C GLN A 697 -11.55 2.87 26.32
N ALA A 698 -11.35 3.91 25.50
CA ALA A 698 -10.92 3.77 24.10
C ALA A 698 -9.52 3.14 24.00
N LEU A 699 -8.54 3.63 24.76
CA LEU A 699 -7.16 3.10 24.72
C LEU A 699 -7.09 1.67 25.26
N LEU A 700 -7.77 1.37 26.36
CA LEU A 700 -7.79 0.03 26.94
C LEU A 700 -8.45 -0.98 25.99
N GLY A 701 -9.57 -0.62 25.36
CA GLY A 701 -10.25 -1.46 24.37
C GLY A 701 -9.39 -1.77 23.14
N ARG A 702 -8.60 -0.80 22.63
CA ARG A 702 -7.65 -1.05 21.52
C ARG A 702 -6.48 -1.94 21.93
N LEU A 703 -6.00 -1.79 23.16
CA LEU A 703 -4.95 -2.66 23.68
C LEU A 703 -5.46 -4.11 23.86
N GLU A 704 -6.68 -4.29 24.38
CA GLU A 704 -7.30 -5.61 24.53
C GLU A 704 -7.55 -6.31 23.20
N THR A 705 -8.10 -5.58 22.22
CA THR A 705 -8.30 -6.12 20.86
C THR A 705 -6.97 -6.49 20.20
N SER A 706 -5.89 -5.71 20.44
CA SER A 706 -4.53 -6.06 20.00
C SER A 706 -4.08 -7.40 20.60
N VAL A 707 -4.31 -7.60 21.91
CA VAL A 707 -3.96 -8.85 22.62
C VAL A 707 -4.80 -10.03 22.11
N ALA A 708 -6.09 -9.82 21.81
CA ALA A 708 -6.97 -10.85 21.26
C ALA A 708 -6.52 -11.31 19.87
N ILE A 709 -6.18 -10.37 18.98
CA ILE A 709 -5.61 -10.67 17.65
C ILE A 709 -4.30 -11.46 17.82
N TRP A 710 -3.43 -11.01 18.72
CA TRP A 710 -2.16 -11.66 18.96
C TRP A 710 -2.33 -13.10 19.49
N PHE A 711 -3.25 -13.32 20.43
CA PHE A 711 -3.59 -14.64 20.95
C PHE A 711 -4.12 -15.56 19.84
N PHE A 712 -4.99 -15.06 18.96
CA PHE A 712 -5.48 -15.81 17.81
C PHE A 712 -4.34 -16.25 16.87
N LEU A 713 -3.39 -15.35 16.57
CA LEU A 713 -2.21 -15.67 15.77
C LEU A 713 -1.28 -16.67 16.46
N LEU A 714 -1.15 -16.63 17.79
CA LEU A 714 -0.40 -17.64 18.55
C LEU A 714 -1.05 -19.02 18.44
N VAL A 715 -2.38 -19.11 18.50
CA VAL A 715 -3.08 -20.40 18.32
C VAL A 715 -2.81 -20.95 16.92
N ILE A 716 -2.91 -20.11 15.88
CA ILE A 716 -2.56 -20.49 14.50
C ILE A 716 -1.11 -20.98 14.43
N TYR A 717 -0.17 -20.24 15.02
CA TYR A 717 1.24 -20.63 15.08
C TYR A 717 1.42 -22.05 15.65
N HIS A 718 0.75 -22.37 16.76
CA HIS A 718 0.85 -23.69 17.38
C HIS A 718 0.13 -24.80 16.59
N ILE A 719 -0.96 -24.49 15.88
CA ILE A 719 -1.59 -25.44 14.93
C ILE A 719 -0.61 -25.82 13.83
N ILE A 720 0.03 -24.83 13.20
CA ILE A 720 0.97 -25.07 12.11
C ILE A 720 2.24 -25.74 12.64
N ARG A 721 2.74 -25.33 13.81
CA ARG A 721 3.87 -26.03 14.47
C ARG A 721 3.56 -27.50 14.68
N ARG A 722 2.34 -27.85 15.09
CA ARG A 722 1.94 -29.25 15.24
C ARG A 722 1.90 -29.96 13.89
N TRP A 723 1.34 -29.34 12.86
CA TRP A 723 1.32 -29.90 11.50
C TRP A 723 2.71 -30.32 11.05
N MET A 724 3.69 -29.41 11.20
CA MET A 724 5.08 -29.64 10.86
C MET A 724 5.70 -30.80 11.66
N LEU A 725 5.40 -30.91 12.96
CA LEU A 725 5.88 -32.02 13.80
C LEU A 725 5.33 -33.38 13.34
N ILE A 726 4.07 -33.44 12.91
CA ILE A 726 3.48 -34.67 12.37
C ILE A 726 4.17 -35.04 11.06
N GLN A 727 4.33 -34.08 10.14
CA GLN A 727 5.00 -34.33 8.86
C GLN A 727 6.44 -34.80 9.04
N ARG A 728 7.20 -34.17 9.95
CA ARG A 728 8.56 -34.60 10.30
C ARG A 728 8.59 -36.07 10.75
N ARG A 729 7.71 -36.45 11.69
CA ARG A 729 7.64 -37.84 12.19
C ARG A 729 7.24 -38.83 11.11
N ARG A 730 6.35 -38.45 10.20
CA ARG A 730 5.90 -39.29 9.10
C ARG A 730 7.02 -39.57 8.09
N ILE A 731 7.72 -38.53 7.64
CA ILE A 731 8.84 -38.66 6.69
C ILE A 731 9.96 -39.50 7.31
N ALA A 732 10.28 -39.27 8.59
CA ALA A 732 11.29 -40.07 9.31
C ALA A 732 10.89 -41.55 9.39
N PHE A 733 9.61 -41.86 9.61
CA PHE A 733 9.11 -43.24 9.66
C PHE A 733 9.08 -43.91 8.29
N GLU A 734 8.66 -43.20 7.23
CA GLU A 734 8.67 -43.72 5.85
C GLU A 734 10.11 -44.05 5.40
N ARG A 735 11.09 -43.19 5.71
CA ARG A 735 12.52 -43.47 5.47
C ARG A 735 13.03 -44.66 6.27
N ALA A 736 12.70 -44.76 7.56
CA ALA A 736 13.10 -45.90 8.39
C ALA A 736 12.50 -47.23 7.89
N LYS A 737 11.27 -47.18 7.36
CA LYS A 737 10.60 -48.33 6.73
C LYS A 737 11.29 -48.73 5.43
N GLN A 738 11.67 -47.76 4.58
CA GLN A 738 12.44 -48.01 3.36
C GLN A 738 13.79 -48.66 3.66
N ARG A 739 14.57 -48.11 4.61
CA ARG A 739 15.85 -48.72 5.05
C ARG A 739 15.69 -50.17 5.51
N ARG A 740 14.66 -50.48 6.31
CA ARG A 740 14.40 -51.86 6.74
C ARG A 740 14.02 -52.78 5.58
N ALA A 741 13.23 -52.30 4.62
CA ALA A 741 12.85 -53.07 3.44
C ALA A 741 14.05 -53.35 2.54
N GLU A 742 14.95 -52.37 2.38
CA GLU A 742 16.16 -52.51 1.59
C GLU A 742 17.17 -53.47 2.24
N ILE A 743 17.39 -53.38 3.57
CA ILE A 743 18.24 -54.34 4.31
C ILE A 743 17.68 -55.77 4.20
N LEU A 744 16.35 -55.94 4.28
CA LEU A 744 15.71 -57.25 4.10
C LEU A 744 15.81 -57.75 2.65
N ALA A 745 15.70 -56.87 1.66
CA ALA A 745 15.89 -57.21 0.25
C ALA A 745 17.34 -57.58 -0.07
N GLN A 746 18.32 -56.92 0.58
CA GLN A 746 19.74 -57.27 0.48
C GLN A 746 20.03 -58.62 1.16
N ARG A 747 19.42 -58.91 2.32
CA ARG A 747 19.52 -60.25 2.94
C ARG A 747 18.86 -61.35 2.10
N ALA A 748 17.69 -61.09 1.53
CA ALA A 748 17.02 -62.03 0.64
C ALA A 748 17.82 -62.29 -0.65
N LYS A 749 18.46 -61.26 -1.22
CA LYS A 749 19.40 -61.43 -2.34
C LYS A 749 20.69 -62.16 -1.94
N GLY A 750 21.14 -62.02 -0.68
CA GLY A 750 22.30 -62.73 -0.15
C GLY A 750 22.04 -64.18 0.27
N GLU A 751 20.77 -64.62 0.38
CA GLU A 751 20.41 -66.01 0.70
C GLU A 751 20.34 -66.92 -0.55
N ASP A 752 20.24 -66.35 -1.77
CA ASP A 752 20.31 -67.12 -3.03
C ASP A 752 21.75 -67.40 -3.51
N ASP A 753 22.77 -66.77 -2.89
CA ASP A 753 24.20 -66.94 -3.22
C ASP A 753 24.97 -67.73 -2.14
N SER A 754 24.43 -68.89 -1.72
CA SER A 754 25.17 -69.84 -0.88
C SER A 754 25.99 -70.83 -1.72
N THR A 755 26.93 -70.34 -2.53
CA THR A 755 28.14 -71.09 -2.94
C THR A 755 29.16 -70.13 -3.58
N GLY A 756 30.22 -69.75 -2.83
CA GLY A 756 31.39 -69.10 -3.45
C GLY A 756 32.15 -68.13 -2.55
N SER A 757 33.38 -68.51 -2.25
CA SER A 757 34.45 -67.84 -1.48
C SER A 757 34.67 -66.33 -1.72
N SER A 758 34.84 -65.62 -0.60
CA SER A 758 35.81 -64.54 -0.32
C SER A 758 36.36 -63.67 -1.46
N SER A 759 35.92 -62.41 -1.51
CA SER A 759 36.76 -61.26 -1.87
C SER A 759 36.32 -60.03 -1.08
N ILE A 760 37.21 -59.60 -0.18
CA ILE A 760 37.19 -58.29 0.46
C ILE A 760 37.69 -57.31 -0.61
N GLU A 761 36.79 -56.54 -1.23
CA GLU A 761 37.09 -55.21 -1.79
C GLU A 761 35.80 -54.57 -2.33
N GLY A 762 35.47 -53.38 -1.84
CA GLY A 762 34.55 -52.46 -2.51
C GLY A 762 33.06 -52.59 -2.21
N SER A 763 32.64 -52.69 -0.94
CA SER A 763 31.31 -52.16 -0.59
C SER A 763 31.40 -50.63 -0.72
N ILE A 764 30.97 -50.11 -1.85
CA ILE A 764 30.70 -48.69 -2.02
C ILE A 764 29.57 -48.37 -1.04
N GLU A 765 29.92 -47.95 0.16
CA GLU A 765 29.06 -47.13 1.01
C GLU A 765 28.78 -45.88 0.19
N VAL A 766 27.71 -45.91 -0.60
CA VAL A 766 27.06 -44.70 -1.06
C VAL A 766 26.50 -44.07 0.21
N ASP A 767 27.31 -43.25 0.86
CA ASP A 767 26.85 -42.25 1.81
C ASP A 767 25.90 -41.33 1.04
N GLU A 768 24.64 -41.72 0.95
CA GLU A 768 23.58 -40.80 0.58
C GLU A 768 23.67 -39.62 1.55
N PRO A 769 23.79 -38.38 1.06
CA PRO A 769 23.93 -37.22 1.93
C PRO A 769 22.72 -37.22 2.88
N ILE A 770 22.99 -37.32 4.19
CA ILE A 770 21.98 -37.30 5.23
C ILE A 770 21.31 -35.92 5.17
N ILE A 771 20.23 -35.79 4.39
CA ILE A 771 19.45 -34.56 4.33
C ILE A 771 18.82 -34.39 5.71
N ASP A 772 19.36 -33.44 6.48
CA ASP A 772 18.93 -33.12 7.82
C ASP A 772 17.48 -32.59 7.80
N LEU A 773 16.53 -33.49 8.13
CA LEU A 773 15.11 -33.16 8.28
C LEU A 773 14.88 -32.09 9.36
N ASP A 774 15.85 -31.90 10.27
CA ASP A 774 15.77 -30.92 11.34
C ASP A 774 16.05 -29.51 10.80
N ALA A 775 16.93 -29.37 9.82
CA ALA A 775 17.19 -28.10 9.14
C ALA A 775 15.96 -27.60 8.36
N ILE A 776 15.31 -28.46 7.57
CA ILE A 776 14.15 -28.09 6.73
C ILE A 776 12.93 -27.74 7.59
N SER A 777 12.69 -28.51 8.66
CA SER A 777 11.56 -28.26 9.57
C SER A 777 11.78 -27.04 10.48
N ALA A 778 13.03 -26.72 10.84
CA ALA A 778 13.37 -25.49 11.55
C ALA A 778 13.23 -24.24 10.66
N GLN A 779 13.68 -24.32 9.40
CA GLN A 779 13.58 -23.21 8.44
C GLN A 779 12.12 -22.84 8.15
N SER A 780 11.28 -23.83 7.83
CA SER A 780 9.84 -23.63 7.59
C SER A 780 9.08 -23.02 8.78
N LEU A 781 9.38 -23.46 10.01
CA LEU A 781 8.77 -22.88 11.21
C LEU A 781 9.19 -21.42 11.44
N GLY A 782 10.42 -21.05 11.06
CA GLY A 782 10.89 -19.66 11.08
C GLY A 782 10.06 -18.74 10.17
N LEU A 783 9.59 -19.25 9.03
CA LEU A 783 8.79 -18.50 8.07
C LEU A 783 7.38 -18.25 8.54
N ILE A 784 6.75 -19.29 9.09
CA ILE A 784 5.41 -19.16 9.66
C ILE A 784 5.42 -18.10 10.76
N ARG A 785 6.46 -18.06 11.60
CA ARG A 785 6.65 -16.99 12.58
C ARG A 785 6.75 -15.63 11.89
N SER A 786 7.59 -15.51 10.87
CA SER A 786 7.77 -14.28 10.09
C SER A 786 6.45 -13.76 9.48
N ILE A 787 5.67 -14.62 8.81
CA ILE A 787 4.35 -14.28 8.26
C ILE A 787 3.40 -13.81 9.36
N LEU A 788 3.30 -14.57 10.46
CA LEU A 788 2.38 -14.24 11.55
C LEU A 788 2.79 -12.95 12.25
N THR A 789 4.09 -12.66 12.40
CA THR A 789 4.56 -11.38 12.94
C THR A 789 4.28 -10.22 12.01
N MET A 790 4.38 -10.40 10.68
CA MET A 790 4.00 -9.39 9.70
C MET A 790 2.50 -9.13 9.72
N LEU A 791 1.69 -10.18 9.77
CA LEU A 791 0.24 -10.08 9.88
C LEU A 791 -0.16 -9.37 11.17
N ALA A 792 0.46 -9.72 12.31
CA ALA A 792 0.25 -9.05 13.59
C ALA A 792 0.60 -7.56 13.52
N LEU A 793 1.73 -7.20 12.90
CA LEU A 793 2.17 -5.82 12.75
C LEU A 793 1.20 -5.01 11.90
N VAL A 794 0.77 -5.54 10.76
CA VAL A 794 -0.22 -4.87 9.89
C VAL A 794 -1.55 -4.71 10.60
N SER A 795 -2.05 -5.75 11.29
CA SER A 795 -3.28 -5.65 12.09
C SER A 795 -3.16 -4.61 13.20
N LEU A 796 -2.01 -4.50 13.86
CA LEU A 796 -1.76 -3.49 14.88
C LEU A 796 -1.77 -2.08 14.30
N ILE A 797 -1.11 -1.86 13.16
CA ILE A 797 -1.11 -0.56 12.47
C ILE A 797 -2.53 -0.14 12.09
N LEU A 798 -3.31 -1.04 11.48
CA LEU A 798 -4.70 -0.76 11.09
C LEU A 798 -5.62 -0.51 12.29
N LEU A 799 -5.40 -1.20 13.41
CA LEU A 799 -6.21 -1.04 14.62
C LEU A 799 -5.97 0.31 15.31
N TRP A 800 -4.72 0.78 15.31
CA TRP A 800 -4.31 2.03 15.96
C TRP A 800 -4.36 3.25 15.06
N SER A 801 -4.42 3.09 13.72
CA SER A 801 -4.47 4.21 12.78
C SER A 801 -5.68 5.12 12.96
N GLU A 802 -6.81 4.59 13.43
CA GLU A 802 -8.02 5.39 13.74
C GLU A 802 -7.79 6.45 14.83
N LEU A 803 -6.77 6.27 15.68
CA LEU A 803 -6.42 7.21 16.76
C LEU A 803 -5.22 8.10 16.40
N HIS A 804 -4.73 8.08 15.15
CA HIS A 804 -3.57 8.89 14.76
C HIS A 804 -3.80 10.39 15.00
N SER A 805 -4.97 10.92 14.62
CA SER A 805 -5.33 12.33 14.83
C SER A 805 -5.43 12.71 16.31
N ALA A 806 -5.77 11.76 17.19
CA ALA A 806 -5.76 11.98 18.63
C ALA A 806 -4.35 12.25 19.17
N PHE A 807 -3.31 11.71 18.53
CA PHE A 807 -1.92 11.96 18.91
C PHE A 807 -1.31 13.21 18.24
N SER A 808 -2.08 13.97 17.46
CA SER A 808 -1.58 15.19 16.77
C SER A 808 -1.10 16.29 17.73
N PHE A 809 -1.49 16.29 19.01
CA PHE A 809 -0.91 17.21 20.00
C PHE A 809 0.61 17.04 20.13
N LEU A 810 1.15 15.85 19.83
CA LEU A 810 2.60 15.59 19.81
C LEU A 810 3.30 16.34 18.67
N GLU A 811 2.57 16.74 17.62
CA GLU A 811 3.07 17.61 16.56
C GLU A 811 3.21 19.07 17.02
N ASN A 812 2.44 19.49 18.03
CA ASN A 812 2.56 20.83 18.59
C ASN A 812 3.81 20.97 19.50
N ILE A 813 4.34 19.86 20.03
CA ILE A 813 5.54 19.86 20.87
C ILE A 813 6.77 19.84 19.96
N ARG A 814 7.31 21.03 19.68
CA ARG A 814 8.54 21.21 18.91
C ARG A 814 9.75 20.81 19.77
N LEU A 815 10.63 19.97 19.23
CA LEU A 815 11.85 19.52 19.91
C LEU A 815 13.08 20.29 19.41
N TRP A 816 13.27 20.39 18.09
CA TRP A 816 14.31 21.20 17.46
C TRP A 816 13.91 21.58 16.02
N ASP A 817 14.58 22.57 15.44
CA ASP A 817 14.32 23.06 14.09
C ASP A 817 15.37 22.57 13.09
N VAL A 818 14.95 22.29 11.86
CA VAL A 818 15.83 21.91 10.74
C VAL A 818 15.53 22.82 9.55
N THR A 819 16.57 23.38 8.95
CA THR A 819 16.48 24.17 7.71
C THR A 819 16.34 23.23 6.51
N THR A 820 15.17 23.15 5.89
CA THR A 820 14.97 22.35 4.66
C THR A 820 14.89 23.28 3.44
N THR A 821 15.58 22.93 2.36
CA THR A 821 15.51 23.68 1.10
C THR A 821 14.34 23.19 0.25
N ILE A 822 13.25 23.95 0.16
CA ILE A 822 12.12 23.67 -0.73
C ILE A 822 12.14 24.74 -1.83
N ASN A 823 12.27 24.35 -3.10
CA ASN A 823 12.33 25.28 -4.24
C ASN A 823 13.43 26.36 -4.12
N ASN A 824 14.64 25.99 -3.65
CA ASN A 824 15.76 26.91 -3.40
C ASN A 824 15.50 28.01 -2.33
N VAL A 825 14.43 27.88 -1.54
CA VAL A 825 14.19 28.72 -0.37
C VAL A 825 14.46 27.89 0.88
N GLU A 826 15.35 28.37 1.75
CA GLU A 826 15.61 27.77 3.05
C GLU A 826 14.42 28.04 3.97
N THR A 827 13.59 27.03 4.19
CA THR A 827 12.46 27.09 5.12
C THR A 827 12.79 26.32 6.38
N VAL A 828 12.60 26.94 7.54
CA VAL A 828 12.82 26.30 8.83
C VAL A 828 11.61 25.41 9.14
N GLN A 829 11.81 24.10 9.17
CA GLN A 829 10.77 23.13 9.53
C GLN A 829 11.05 22.56 10.94
N PRO A 830 10.10 22.67 11.89
CA PRO A 830 10.26 22.11 13.23
C PRO A 830 10.09 20.59 13.22
N ILE A 831 11.02 19.88 13.87
CA ILE A 831 10.91 18.46 14.19
C ILE A 831 10.20 18.32 15.53
N THR A 832 9.12 17.55 15.52
CA THR A 832 8.14 17.48 16.62
C THR A 832 8.28 16.17 17.39
N MET A 833 7.75 16.10 18.62
CA MET A 833 7.72 14.85 19.38
C MET A 833 6.99 13.73 18.62
N GLY A 834 5.95 14.09 17.87
CA GLY A 834 5.22 13.17 16.99
C GLY A 834 6.13 12.55 15.92
N SER A 835 6.93 13.37 15.23
CA SER A 835 7.86 12.89 14.20
C SER A 835 8.91 11.91 14.75
N VAL A 836 9.42 12.13 15.97
CA VAL A 836 10.37 11.23 16.63
C VAL A 836 9.73 9.88 16.97
N LEU A 837 8.50 9.89 17.50
CA LEU A 837 7.77 8.65 17.80
C LEU A 837 7.44 7.85 16.54
N ILE A 838 7.06 8.53 15.45
CA ILE A 838 6.85 7.90 14.14
C ILE A 838 8.18 7.34 13.61
N ALA A 839 9.30 8.06 13.77
CA ALA A 839 10.62 7.55 13.38
C ALA A 839 10.99 6.27 14.15
N ILE A 840 10.75 6.23 15.47
CA ILE A 840 10.95 5.03 16.29
C ILE A 840 10.07 3.88 15.78
N LEU A 841 8.80 4.15 15.47
CA LEU A 841 7.90 3.15 14.91
C LEU A 841 8.40 2.61 13.55
N VAL A 842 8.86 3.49 12.66
CA VAL A 842 9.45 3.11 11.37
C VAL A 842 10.71 2.27 11.56
N ILE A 843 11.57 2.58 12.53
CA ILE A 843 12.75 1.77 12.86
C ILE A 843 12.35 0.38 13.37
N ILE A 844 11.32 0.30 14.23
CA ILE A 844 10.78 -0.99 14.71
C ILE A 844 10.25 -1.81 13.53
N ILE A 845 9.45 -1.20 12.66
CA ILE A 845 8.89 -1.85 11.46
C ILE A 845 10.02 -2.32 10.53
N THR A 846 11.01 -1.47 10.28
CA THR A 846 12.18 -1.80 9.44
C THR A 846 12.94 -2.97 10.03
N THR A 847 13.20 -2.96 11.34
CA THR A 847 13.89 -4.05 12.03
C THR A 847 13.13 -5.36 11.91
N GLN A 848 11.79 -5.32 12.04
CA GLN A 848 10.96 -6.50 11.79
C GLN A 848 11.06 -6.96 10.33
N LEU A 849 11.00 -6.05 9.36
CA LEU A 849 11.07 -6.38 7.94
C LEU A 849 12.43 -7.02 7.58
N VAL A 850 13.54 -6.46 8.05
CA VAL A 850 14.91 -7.00 7.84
C VAL A 850 15.05 -8.40 8.46
N ARG A 851 14.43 -8.64 9.61
CA ARG A 851 14.49 -9.95 10.29
C ARG A 851 13.62 -11.01 9.60
N ASN A 852 12.48 -10.60 9.05
CA ASN A 852 11.38 -11.50 8.66
C ASN A 852 11.30 -11.72 7.14
N LEU A 853 11.48 -10.68 6.33
CA LEU A 853 11.28 -10.71 4.88
C LEU A 853 12.31 -11.56 4.09
N PRO A 854 13.61 -11.55 4.41
CA PRO A 854 14.60 -12.35 3.67
C PRO A 854 14.34 -13.86 3.79
N ALA A 855 13.89 -14.32 4.96
CA ALA A 855 13.51 -15.72 5.14
C ALA A 855 12.32 -16.07 4.22
N LEU A 856 11.32 -15.19 4.16
CA LEU A 856 10.16 -15.38 3.28
C LEU A 856 10.54 -15.44 1.81
N LEU A 857 11.45 -14.56 1.38
CA LEU A 857 11.98 -14.56 0.02
C LEU A 857 12.67 -15.89 -0.31
N GLU A 858 13.50 -16.39 0.61
CA GLU A 858 14.26 -17.62 0.43
C GLU A 858 13.36 -18.81 0.12
N LEU A 859 12.31 -19.03 0.91
CA LEU A 859 11.45 -20.20 0.74
C LEU A 859 10.31 -19.99 -0.27
N ALA A 860 9.71 -18.80 -0.33
CA ALA A 860 8.59 -18.57 -1.23
C ALA A 860 9.05 -18.47 -2.69
N LEU A 861 10.22 -17.89 -2.94
CA LEU A 861 10.71 -17.62 -4.29
C LEU A 861 12.03 -18.36 -4.59
N LEU A 862 13.06 -18.19 -3.77
CA LEU A 862 14.42 -18.66 -4.13
C LEU A 862 14.56 -20.18 -4.15
N GLN A 863 13.81 -20.92 -3.32
CA GLN A 863 13.80 -22.38 -3.33
C GLN A 863 13.10 -22.98 -4.56
N HIS A 864 12.21 -22.23 -5.21
CA HIS A 864 11.54 -22.65 -6.44
C HIS A 864 12.36 -22.30 -7.69
N LEU A 865 13.50 -21.62 -7.53
CA LEU A 865 14.44 -21.28 -8.58
C LEU A 865 15.66 -22.19 -8.48
N GLU A 866 16.14 -22.71 -9.61
CA GLU A 866 17.39 -23.49 -9.66
C GLU A 866 18.59 -22.54 -9.51
N LEU A 867 18.90 -22.20 -8.26
CA LEU A 867 20.01 -21.30 -7.92
C LEU A 867 21.21 -22.10 -7.42
N THR A 868 22.42 -21.68 -7.82
CA THR A 868 23.65 -22.15 -7.19
C THR A 868 23.67 -21.74 -5.70
N PRO A 869 24.25 -22.55 -4.79
CA PRO A 869 24.19 -22.31 -3.34
C PRO A 869 24.64 -20.90 -2.90
N GLY A 870 25.62 -20.31 -3.59
CA GLY A 870 26.10 -18.95 -3.30
C GLY A 870 25.14 -17.84 -3.74
N THR A 871 24.31 -18.06 -4.77
CA THR A 871 23.42 -17.03 -5.34
C THR A 871 22.24 -16.74 -4.42
N GLY A 872 21.62 -17.77 -3.83
CA GLY A 872 20.52 -17.60 -2.88
C GLY A 872 20.91 -16.82 -1.62
N PHE A 873 22.10 -17.10 -1.08
CA PHE A 873 22.65 -16.35 0.06
C PHE A 873 22.95 -14.89 -0.31
N ALA A 874 23.51 -14.64 -1.49
CA ALA A 874 23.79 -13.30 -1.98
C ALA A 874 22.51 -12.45 -2.13
N ILE A 875 21.45 -13.01 -2.74
CA ILE A 875 20.16 -12.33 -2.89
C ILE A 875 19.58 -11.98 -1.51
N THR A 876 19.54 -12.94 -0.59
CA THR A 876 18.99 -12.76 0.76
C THR A 876 19.75 -11.68 1.54
N THR A 877 21.08 -11.63 1.39
CA THR A 877 21.94 -10.63 2.03
C THR A 877 21.74 -9.23 1.42
N LEU A 878 21.65 -9.16 0.08
CA LEU A 878 21.39 -7.91 -0.63
C LEU A 878 20.02 -7.32 -0.23
N THR A 879 18.98 -8.15 -0.16
CA THR A 879 17.65 -7.74 0.33
C THR A 879 17.70 -7.14 1.73
N LYS A 880 18.47 -7.74 2.67
CA LYS A 880 18.64 -7.18 4.03
C LYS A 880 19.26 -5.79 3.99
N TYR A 881 20.33 -5.61 3.22
CA TYR A 881 21.00 -4.31 3.11
C TYR A 881 20.11 -3.26 2.45
N THR A 882 19.40 -3.61 1.39
CA THR A 882 18.45 -2.71 0.73
C THR A 882 17.34 -2.25 1.69
N ILE A 883 16.72 -3.17 2.44
CA ILE A 883 15.68 -2.80 3.40
C ILE A 883 16.25 -1.94 4.54
N THR A 884 17.43 -2.30 5.06
CA THR A 884 18.10 -1.54 6.12
C THR A 884 18.44 -0.12 5.66
N LEU A 885 18.95 0.02 4.43
CA LEU A 885 19.25 1.31 3.81
C LEU A 885 18.00 2.16 3.65
N ILE A 886 16.94 1.60 3.02
CA ILE A 886 15.68 2.33 2.79
C ILE A 886 15.04 2.73 4.12
N GLY A 887 14.89 1.80 5.06
CA GLY A 887 14.26 2.10 6.35
C GLY A 887 15.09 3.05 7.21
N GLY A 888 16.42 2.98 7.13
CA GLY A 888 17.32 3.96 7.75
C GLY A 888 17.14 5.35 7.15
N LEU A 889 17.10 5.47 5.82
CA LEU A 889 16.87 6.75 5.12
C LEU A 889 15.51 7.36 5.48
N VAL A 890 14.43 6.57 5.50
CA VAL A 890 13.10 7.03 5.91
C VAL A 890 13.11 7.47 7.38
N GLY A 891 13.72 6.67 8.27
CA GLY A 891 13.82 7.02 9.69
C GLY A 891 14.61 8.30 9.94
N PHE A 892 15.74 8.48 9.26
CA PHE A 892 16.56 9.70 9.34
C PHE A 892 15.86 10.92 8.77
N SER A 893 15.12 10.75 7.67
CA SER A 893 14.32 11.83 7.07
C SER A 893 13.24 12.34 8.05
N LEU A 894 12.60 11.45 8.80
CA LEU A 894 11.58 11.83 9.80
C LEU A 894 12.16 12.62 10.99
N ILE A 895 13.46 12.45 11.28
CA ILE A 895 14.19 13.17 12.34
C ILE A 895 14.80 14.47 11.78
N GLY A 896 14.59 14.77 10.49
CA GLY A 896 15.03 16.00 9.84
C GLY A 896 16.43 15.92 9.23
N ILE A 897 16.94 14.73 8.94
CA ILE A 897 18.14 14.60 8.10
C ILE A 897 17.70 14.67 6.64
N GLU A 898 18.01 15.79 5.99
CA GLU A 898 17.65 16.00 4.59
C GLU A 898 18.37 15.02 3.64
N TRP A 899 17.62 14.56 2.64
CA TRP A 899 18.16 13.74 1.57
C TRP A 899 19.30 14.43 0.82
N SER A 900 19.19 15.74 0.56
CA SER A 900 20.23 16.55 -0.10
C SER A 900 21.60 16.42 0.59
N LYS A 901 21.62 16.42 1.92
CA LYS A 901 22.84 16.29 2.75
C LYS A 901 23.43 14.88 2.72
N LEU A 902 22.66 13.85 2.36
CA LEU A 902 23.12 12.48 2.22
C LEU A 902 23.44 12.08 0.77
N GLN A 903 22.99 12.86 -0.22
CA GLN A 903 23.20 12.55 -1.65
C GLN A 903 24.67 12.39 -2.01
N TRP A 904 25.55 13.26 -1.52
CA TRP A 904 26.99 13.16 -1.82
C TRP A 904 27.60 11.86 -1.27
N LEU A 905 27.17 11.42 -0.08
CA LEU A 905 27.64 10.18 0.53
C LEU A 905 27.15 8.97 -0.26
N VAL A 906 25.85 8.95 -0.62
CA VAL A 906 25.26 7.89 -1.44
C VAL A 906 25.87 7.87 -2.84
N ALA A 907 26.12 9.04 -3.44
CA ALA A 907 26.78 9.17 -4.73
C ALA A 907 28.23 8.67 -4.68
N ALA A 908 29.00 9.04 -3.67
CA ALA A 908 30.38 8.56 -3.48
C ALA A 908 30.43 7.04 -3.26
N LEU A 909 29.54 6.50 -2.42
CA LEU A 909 29.39 5.05 -2.23
C LEU A 909 28.96 4.35 -3.52
N GLY A 910 28.03 4.93 -4.27
CA GLY A 910 27.54 4.39 -5.54
C GLY A 910 28.62 4.39 -6.63
N VAL A 911 29.43 5.45 -6.72
CA VAL A 911 30.58 5.55 -7.62
C VAL A 911 31.64 4.52 -7.22
N GLY A 912 31.99 4.42 -5.93
CA GLY A 912 32.94 3.42 -5.43
C GLY A 912 32.48 1.98 -5.70
N LEU A 913 31.20 1.68 -5.48
CA LEU A 913 30.60 0.39 -5.80
C LEU A 913 30.57 0.13 -7.31
N GLY A 914 30.28 1.15 -8.13
CA GLY A 914 30.31 1.10 -9.58
C GLY A 914 31.70 0.76 -10.12
N PHE A 915 32.75 1.41 -9.62
CA PHE A 915 34.13 1.07 -9.95
C PHE A 915 34.49 -0.36 -9.51
N GLY A 916 34.06 -0.80 -8.33
CA GLY A 916 34.29 -2.16 -7.84
C GLY A 916 33.58 -3.24 -8.67
N LEU A 917 32.40 -2.93 -9.23
CA LEU A 917 31.61 -3.85 -10.05
C LEU A 917 31.91 -3.76 -11.55
N GLN A 918 32.72 -2.78 -11.99
CA GLN A 918 32.97 -2.48 -13.39
C GLN A 918 33.45 -3.71 -14.19
N GLU A 919 34.42 -4.46 -13.67
CA GLU A 919 34.97 -5.66 -14.34
C GLU A 919 33.95 -6.79 -14.41
N ILE A 920 33.10 -6.95 -13.39
CA ILE A 920 32.04 -7.96 -13.39
C ILE A 920 31.02 -7.62 -14.48
N PHE A 921 30.62 -6.35 -14.56
CA PHE A 921 29.66 -5.89 -15.54
C PHE A 921 30.19 -6.01 -16.97
N ALA A 922 31.45 -5.62 -17.20
CA ALA A 922 32.11 -5.78 -18.50
C ALA A 922 32.07 -7.24 -18.97
N ASN A 923 32.40 -8.20 -18.11
CA ASN A 923 32.35 -9.62 -18.45
C ASN A 923 30.94 -10.14 -18.76
N ILE A 924 29.91 -9.64 -18.05
CA ILE A 924 28.51 -10.01 -18.30
C ILE A 924 28.05 -9.48 -19.66
N VAL A 925 28.32 -8.19 -19.95
CA VAL A 925 27.97 -7.56 -21.23
C VAL A 925 28.71 -8.24 -22.37
N SER A 926 30.00 -8.52 -22.22
CA SER A 926 30.77 -9.29 -23.21
C SER A 926 30.20 -10.69 -23.42
N GLY A 927 29.74 -11.37 -22.37
CA GLY A 927 29.06 -12.66 -22.48
C GLY A 927 27.76 -12.59 -23.29
N LEU A 928 26.93 -11.58 -23.05
CA LEU A 928 25.71 -11.33 -23.84
C LEU A 928 26.06 -11.02 -25.31
N MET A 929 27.07 -10.19 -25.55
CA MET A 929 27.54 -9.86 -26.90
C MET A 929 28.01 -11.10 -27.67
N ILE A 930 28.78 -12.00 -27.03
CA ILE A 930 29.18 -13.28 -27.62
C ILE A 930 27.96 -14.14 -27.99
N LEU A 931 26.92 -14.18 -27.15
CA LEU A 931 25.70 -14.95 -27.44
C LEU A 931 24.88 -14.36 -28.60
N PHE A 932 24.84 -13.03 -28.72
CA PHE A 932 24.10 -12.33 -29.78
C PHE A 932 24.83 -12.36 -31.13
N GLU A 933 26.11 -11.97 -31.15
CA GLU A 933 26.90 -11.84 -32.38
C GLU A 933 27.53 -13.17 -32.82
N LYS A 934 27.65 -14.14 -31.90
CA LYS A 934 28.22 -15.48 -32.13
C LYS A 934 29.58 -15.49 -32.85
N PRO A 935 30.58 -14.68 -32.41
CA PRO A 935 31.94 -14.70 -32.98
C PRO A 935 32.69 -16.01 -32.67
N ILE A 936 32.21 -16.74 -31.66
CA ILE A 936 32.67 -18.07 -31.25
C ILE A 936 31.46 -18.92 -30.87
N ARG A 937 31.52 -20.23 -31.11
CA ARG A 937 30.45 -21.19 -30.82
C ARG A 937 30.96 -22.34 -29.96
N ILE A 938 30.05 -22.99 -29.24
CA ILE A 938 30.38 -24.23 -28.52
C ILE A 938 30.79 -25.28 -29.57
N GLY A 939 31.96 -25.88 -29.38
CA GLY A 939 32.61 -26.79 -30.34
C GLY A 939 33.71 -26.13 -31.19
N ASP A 940 33.75 -24.80 -31.29
CA ASP A 940 34.79 -24.13 -32.06
C ASP A 940 36.17 -24.30 -31.43
N THR A 941 37.19 -24.49 -32.25
CA THR A 941 38.59 -24.49 -31.79
C THR A 941 39.17 -23.10 -31.92
N VAL A 942 39.54 -22.51 -30.80
CA VAL A 942 40.04 -21.13 -30.73
C VAL A 942 41.41 -21.07 -30.07
N THR A 943 42.22 -20.14 -30.53
CA THR A 943 43.48 -19.77 -29.88
C THR A 943 43.36 -18.33 -29.40
N ILE A 944 43.42 -18.13 -28.08
CA ILE A 944 43.46 -16.80 -27.47
C ILE A 944 44.76 -16.67 -26.68
N ARG A 945 45.55 -15.65 -27.00
CA ARG A 945 46.96 -15.54 -26.58
C ARG A 945 47.74 -16.78 -27.05
N ASN A 946 48.25 -17.60 -26.12
CA ASN A 946 48.96 -18.86 -26.40
C ASN A 946 48.14 -20.10 -25.99
N LEU A 947 46.88 -19.93 -25.62
CA LEU A 947 46.01 -20.99 -25.14
C LEU A 947 45.13 -21.44 -26.30
N THR A 948 45.29 -22.70 -26.72
CA THR A 948 44.49 -23.31 -27.80
C THR A 948 43.59 -24.38 -27.21
N GLY A 949 42.32 -24.38 -27.59
CA GLY A 949 41.39 -25.41 -27.13
C GLY A 949 40.03 -25.27 -27.79
N SER A 950 39.21 -26.30 -27.63
CA SER A 950 37.84 -26.30 -28.13
C SER A 950 36.88 -25.75 -27.08
N ILE A 951 35.95 -24.89 -27.47
CA ILE A 951 35.00 -24.28 -26.54
C ILE A 951 34.01 -25.32 -26.05
N THR A 952 34.02 -25.59 -24.75
CA THR A 952 33.10 -26.55 -24.12
C THR A 952 31.85 -25.88 -23.58
N LYS A 953 31.98 -24.67 -23.00
CA LYS A 953 30.85 -23.94 -22.40
C LYS A 953 31.05 -22.44 -22.40
N ILE A 954 30.00 -21.69 -22.74
CA ILE A 954 29.95 -20.22 -22.60
C ILE A 954 29.05 -19.90 -21.40
N ASN A 955 29.63 -19.41 -20.30
CA ASN A 955 28.86 -18.92 -19.14
C ASN A 955 28.72 -17.39 -19.20
N THR A 956 27.90 -16.81 -18.32
CA THR A 956 27.63 -15.36 -18.31
C THR A 956 28.88 -14.49 -18.16
N ARG A 957 29.92 -14.93 -17.44
CA ARG A 957 31.14 -14.13 -17.18
C ARG A 957 32.42 -14.66 -17.81
N ALA A 958 32.44 -15.95 -18.16
CA ALA A 958 33.63 -16.60 -18.67
C ALA A 958 33.26 -17.74 -19.63
N THR A 959 34.13 -18.00 -20.59
CA THR A 959 34.04 -19.10 -21.54
C THR A 959 35.11 -20.13 -21.20
N THR A 960 34.73 -21.40 -21.22
CA THR A 960 35.60 -22.54 -20.89
C THR A 960 36.07 -23.21 -22.16
N LEU A 961 37.39 -23.39 -22.28
CA LEU A 961 38.03 -24.12 -23.36
C LEU A 961 38.60 -25.43 -22.81
N SER A 962 38.55 -26.51 -23.58
CA SER A 962 39.29 -27.74 -23.30
C SER A 962 40.49 -27.83 -24.23
N ASP A 963 41.69 -27.91 -23.65
CA ASP A 963 42.93 -28.21 -24.38
C ASP A 963 43.00 -29.71 -24.74
N TRP A 964 43.96 -30.10 -25.57
CA TRP A 964 44.23 -31.47 -26.00
C TRP A 964 44.63 -32.40 -24.84
N ASP A 965 45.21 -31.82 -23.78
CA ASP A 965 45.48 -32.49 -22.49
C ASP A 965 44.22 -32.67 -21.61
N ARG A 966 43.03 -32.32 -22.11
CA ARG A 966 41.76 -32.24 -21.36
C ARG A 966 41.79 -31.29 -20.16
N LYS A 967 42.64 -30.25 -20.23
CA LYS A 967 42.66 -29.16 -19.23
C LYS A 967 41.54 -28.18 -19.55
N GLU A 968 40.71 -27.86 -18.56
CA GLU A 968 39.71 -26.79 -18.68
C GLU A 968 40.36 -25.44 -18.38
N ILE A 969 40.30 -24.54 -19.36
CA ILE A 969 40.86 -23.19 -19.31
C ILE A 969 39.69 -22.21 -19.27
N ILE A 970 39.58 -21.46 -18.18
CA ILE A 970 38.51 -20.47 -17.98
C ILE A 970 39.01 -19.10 -18.42
N VAL A 971 38.44 -18.58 -19.50
CA VAL A 971 38.80 -17.27 -20.06
C VAL A 971 37.67 -16.27 -19.80
N PRO A 972 37.95 -15.10 -19.18
CA PRO A 972 36.94 -14.06 -18.99
C PRO A 972 36.33 -13.61 -20.32
N ASN A 973 35.01 -13.44 -20.37
CA ASN A 973 34.32 -13.09 -21.61
C ASN A 973 34.80 -11.77 -22.22
N LYS A 974 35.22 -10.81 -21.37
CA LYS A 974 35.82 -9.54 -21.81
C LYS A 974 36.99 -9.76 -22.77
N ALA A 975 37.82 -10.78 -22.52
CA ALA A 975 39.00 -11.05 -23.35
C ALA A 975 38.63 -11.37 -24.81
N PHE A 976 37.53 -12.07 -25.08
CA PHE A 976 37.09 -12.36 -26.45
C PHE A 976 36.55 -11.15 -27.22
N ILE A 977 36.25 -10.05 -26.52
CA ILE A 977 35.79 -8.81 -27.12
C ILE A 977 36.95 -7.80 -27.24
N THR A 978 37.83 -7.72 -26.24
CA THR A 978 38.89 -6.72 -26.19
C THR A 978 40.22 -7.18 -26.76
N GLU A 979 40.48 -8.49 -26.83
CA GLU A 979 41.75 -9.06 -27.28
C GLU A 979 41.62 -9.79 -28.62
N GLN A 980 42.72 -9.85 -29.36
CA GLN A 980 42.79 -10.62 -30.60
C GLN A 980 42.84 -12.12 -30.30
N PHE A 981 42.02 -12.89 -31.02
CA PHE A 981 42.02 -14.35 -31.00
C PHE A 981 41.87 -14.91 -32.41
N ILE A 982 42.19 -16.19 -32.58
CA ILE A 982 42.06 -16.93 -33.84
C ILE A 982 40.97 -17.98 -33.64
N ASN A 983 39.97 -18.00 -34.51
CA ASN A 983 38.99 -19.09 -34.57
C ASN A 983 39.30 -19.97 -35.79
N TRP A 984 39.69 -21.21 -35.54
CA TRP A 984 40.13 -22.16 -36.56
C TRP A 984 38.96 -22.85 -37.29
N SER A 985 37.73 -22.68 -36.80
CA SER A 985 36.53 -23.40 -37.30
C SER A 985 35.33 -22.50 -37.58
N LEU A 986 35.52 -21.17 -37.64
CA LEU A 986 34.42 -20.20 -37.76
C LEU A 986 33.62 -20.36 -39.05
N SER A 987 34.32 -20.50 -40.19
CA SER A 987 33.71 -20.57 -41.53
C SER A 987 33.85 -21.96 -42.17
N ASP A 988 34.97 -22.64 -41.89
CA ASP A 988 35.28 -23.99 -42.38
C ASP A 988 36.22 -24.67 -41.36
N THR A 989 36.13 -26.00 -41.20
CA THR A 989 36.97 -26.80 -40.29
C THR A 989 38.26 -27.29 -40.96
N ILE A 990 38.38 -27.11 -42.29
CA ILE A 990 39.55 -27.54 -43.06
C ILE A 990 40.79 -26.74 -42.66
N THR A 991 41.86 -27.44 -42.28
CA THR A 991 43.13 -26.80 -41.90
C THR A 991 44.30 -27.28 -42.75
N ARG A 992 45.16 -26.34 -43.18
CA ARG A 992 46.36 -26.66 -43.96
C ARG A 992 47.53 -27.09 -43.07
N VAL A 993 48.08 -28.26 -43.32
CA VAL A 993 49.30 -28.80 -42.71
C VAL A 993 50.43 -28.66 -43.72
N VAL A 994 51.58 -28.16 -43.28
CA VAL A 994 52.78 -28.05 -44.10
C VAL A 994 53.84 -28.98 -43.51
N LEU A 995 54.38 -29.87 -44.33
CA LEU A 995 55.44 -30.80 -43.99
C LEU A 995 56.69 -30.45 -44.78
N THR A 996 57.80 -30.22 -44.08
CA THR A 996 59.11 -29.94 -44.68
C THR A 996 59.91 -31.22 -44.76
N ILE A 997 60.23 -31.69 -45.97
CA ILE A 997 60.81 -33.00 -46.23
C ILE A 997 62.12 -32.80 -47.00
N PRO A 998 63.27 -33.15 -46.40
CA PRO A 998 64.55 -33.07 -47.09
C PRO A 998 64.79 -34.31 -47.96
N ALA A 999 65.40 -34.13 -49.13
CA ALA A 999 65.83 -35.19 -50.04
C ALA A 999 67.23 -34.91 -50.63
N PRO A 1000 68.03 -35.93 -50.97
CA PRO A 1000 69.38 -35.72 -51.49
C PRO A 1000 69.38 -35.01 -52.84
N ALA A 1001 70.40 -34.17 -53.12
CA ALA A 1001 70.52 -33.51 -54.43
C ALA A 1001 70.71 -34.47 -55.61
N GLU A 1002 71.20 -35.68 -55.37
CA GLU A 1002 71.49 -36.67 -56.42
C GLU A 1002 70.22 -37.29 -57.03
N ASN A 1003 69.08 -37.22 -56.33
CA ASN A 1003 67.80 -37.74 -56.79
C ASN A 1003 67.04 -36.69 -57.64
N ASN A 1004 66.31 -37.15 -58.65
CA ASN A 1004 65.53 -36.25 -59.51
C ASN A 1004 64.39 -35.59 -58.72
N SER A 1005 64.33 -34.25 -58.75
CA SER A 1005 63.33 -33.46 -58.04
C SER A 1005 61.89 -33.76 -58.45
N GLU A 1006 61.68 -34.06 -59.74
CA GLU A 1006 60.35 -34.39 -60.28
C GLU A 1006 59.89 -35.76 -59.81
N GLU A 1007 60.82 -36.72 -59.71
CA GLU A 1007 60.56 -38.05 -59.15
C GLU A 1007 60.20 -37.97 -57.66
N ILE A 1008 60.96 -37.21 -56.87
CA ILE A 1008 60.64 -36.97 -55.45
C ILE A 1008 59.27 -36.31 -55.29
N THR A 1009 58.96 -35.32 -56.13
CA THR A 1009 57.65 -34.65 -56.12
C THR A 1009 56.50 -35.65 -56.33
N GLN A 1010 56.62 -36.56 -57.30
CA GLN A 1010 55.62 -37.60 -57.55
C GLN A 1010 55.51 -38.59 -56.38
N ILE A 1011 56.63 -38.98 -55.79
CA ILE A 1011 56.66 -39.87 -54.62
C ILE A 1011 55.94 -39.23 -53.44
N LEU A 1012 56.21 -37.96 -53.14
CA LEU A 1012 55.57 -37.23 -52.05
C LEU A 1012 54.06 -37.01 -52.30
N LEU A 1013 53.66 -36.71 -53.53
CA LEU A 1013 52.24 -36.61 -53.91
C LEU A 1013 51.53 -37.97 -53.80
N ASN A 1014 52.17 -39.06 -54.21
CA ASN A 1014 51.61 -40.40 -54.08
C ASN A 1014 51.50 -40.85 -52.63
N ALA A 1015 52.48 -40.51 -51.78
CA ALA A 1015 52.42 -40.75 -50.35
C ALA A 1015 51.27 -39.97 -49.71
N ALA A 1016 51.06 -38.71 -50.10
CA ALA A 1016 49.93 -37.91 -49.64
C ALA A 1016 48.58 -38.49 -50.07
N LYS A 1017 48.41 -38.89 -51.34
CA LYS A 1017 47.16 -39.48 -51.86
C LYS A 1017 46.77 -40.82 -51.23
N ARG A 1018 47.72 -41.51 -50.58
CA ARG A 1018 47.47 -42.80 -49.91
C ARG A 1018 46.99 -42.66 -48.48
N SER A 1019 47.13 -41.49 -47.85
CA SER A 1019 46.60 -41.24 -46.51
C SER A 1019 45.10 -41.01 -46.59
N SER A 1020 44.34 -41.75 -45.78
CA SER A 1020 42.88 -41.61 -45.69
C SER A 1020 42.42 -40.35 -44.97
N LEU A 1021 43.35 -39.62 -44.34
CA LEU A 1021 43.06 -38.45 -43.52
C LEU A 1021 43.34 -37.11 -44.24
N ILE A 1022 43.90 -37.14 -45.46
CA ILE A 1022 44.08 -35.97 -46.33
C ILE A 1022 42.84 -35.79 -47.21
N LEU A 1023 42.39 -34.55 -47.38
CA LEU A 1023 41.32 -34.22 -48.31
C LEU A 1023 41.79 -34.22 -49.77
N ASP A 1024 40.96 -34.75 -50.67
CA ASP A 1024 41.19 -34.70 -52.11
C ASP A 1024 40.95 -33.30 -52.71
N ASN A 1025 40.09 -32.51 -52.07
CA ASN A 1025 39.79 -31.13 -52.44
C ASN A 1025 39.75 -30.24 -51.18
N PRO A 1026 40.66 -29.28 -51.01
CA PRO A 1026 41.74 -28.90 -51.93
C PRO A 1026 42.87 -29.94 -52.01
N ALA A 1027 43.39 -30.15 -53.23
CA ALA A 1027 44.36 -31.20 -53.53
C ALA A 1027 45.71 -30.96 -52.82
N PRO A 1028 46.45 -32.02 -52.45
CA PRO A 1028 47.78 -31.89 -51.89
C PRO A 1028 48.76 -31.30 -52.90
N GLU A 1029 49.61 -30.40 -52.45
CA GLU A 1029 50.61 -29.70 -53.28
C GLU A 1029 52.01 -30.00 -52.74
N VAL A 1030 52.97 -30.23 -53.63
CA VAL A 1030 54.39 -30.39 -53.28
C VAL A 1030 55.19 -29.34 -54.03
N TYR A 1031 55.99 -28.59 -53.30
CA TYR A 1031 56.89 -27.58 -53.86
C TYR A 1031 58.32 -27.88 -53.41
N LEU A 1032 59.28 -27.83 -54.33
CA LEU A 1032 60.69 -27.65 -53.96
C LEU A 1032 60.87 -26.19 -53.55
N VAL A 1033 61.00 -25.94 -52.26
CA VAL A 1033 60.97 -24.56 -51.71
C VAL A 1033 62.37 -24.01 -51.47
N ASP A 1034 63.36 -24.87 -51.20
CA ASP A 1034 64.73 -24.43 -50.98
C ASP A 1034 65.77 -25.51 -51.35
N LEU A 1035 67.01 -25.09 -51.58
CA LEU A 1035 68.17 -25.93 -51.89
C LEU A 1035 69.32 -25.56 -50.95
N GLN A 1036 69.52 -26.33 -49.89
CA GLN A 1036 70.49 -26.01 -48.84
C GLN A 1036 71.62 -27.04 -48.81
N HIS A 1037 72.87 -26.60 -49.01
CA HIS A 1037 74.08 -27.44 -48.87
C HIS A 1037 74.03 -28.77 -49.66
N GLY A 1038 73.39 -28.82 -50.82
CA GLY A 1038 73.23 -30.06 -51.59
C GLY A 1038 72.07 -30.96 -51.11
N ILE A 1039 71.13 -30.42 -50.34
CA ILE A 1039 69.87 -31.06 -49.95
C ILE A 1039 68.71 -30.28 -50.58
N GLN A 1040 67.79 -31.00 -51.22
CA GLN A 1040 66.54 -30.47 -51.74
C GLN A 1040 65.49 -30.43 -50.62
N ILE A 1041 64.90 -29.27 -50.34
CA ILE A 1041 63.88 -29.11 -49.29
C ILE A 1041 62.51 -28.96 -49.94
N PHE A 1042 61.67 -29.97 -49.76
CA PHE A 1042 60.30 -29.98 -50.25
C PHE A 1042 59.32 -29.55 -49.17
N GLU A 1043 58.36 -28.69 -49.51
CA GLU A 1043 57.14 -28.48 -48.73
C GLU A 1043 56.00 -29.29 -49.32
N LEU A 1044 55.52 -30.27 -48.58
CA LEU A 1044 54.27 -30.95 -48.84
C LEU A 1044 53.16 -30.24 -48.06
N ARG A 1045 52.26 -29.58 -48.79
CA ARG A 1045 51.10 -28.85 -48.26
C ARG A 1045 49.86 -29.72 -48.46
N ILE A 1046 49.23 -30.09 -47.35
CA ILE A 1046 48.09 -31.01 -47.32
C ILE A 1046 46.99 -30.42 -46.45
N TYR A 1047 45.75 -30.80 -46.69
CA TYR A 1047 44.61 -30.28 -45.94
C TYR A 1047 43.97 -31.40 -45.13
N ALA A 1048 43.82 -31.15 -43.83
CA ALA A 1048 43.13 -32.04 -42.91
C ALA A 1048 41.69 -31.51 -42.70
N ALA A 1049 40.72 -32.42 -42.65
CA ALA A 1049 39.29 -32.08 -42.51
C ALA A 1049 38.95 -31.34 -41.21
N GLU A 1050 39.72 -31.59 -40.15
CA GLU A 1050 39.50 -31.01 -38.81
C GLU A 1050 40.84 -30.82 -38.09
N MET A 1051 40.85 -29.93 -37.10
CA MET A 1051 42.05 -29.63 -36.30
C MET A 1051 42.62 -30.87 -35.60
N GLY A 1052 41.75 -31.78 -35.12
CA GLY A 1052 42.15 -33.03 -34.45
C GLY A 1052 42.90 -34.01 -35.36
N HIS A 1053 42.68 -33.95 -36.67
CA HIS A 1053 43.36 -34.83 -37.64
C HIS A 1053 44.76 -34.36 -38.01
N ARG A 1054 45.17 -33.13 -37.67
CA ARG A 1054 46.49 -32.58 -38.08
C ARG A 1054 47.66 -33.45 -37.63
N MET A 1055 47.69 -33.90 -36.37
CA MET A 1055 48.80 -34.71 -35.86
C MET A 1055 48.77 -36.16 -36.37
N PRO A 1056 47.63 -36.87 -36.38
CA PRO A 1056 47.49 -38.17 -37.03
C PRO A 1056 47.92 -38.15 -38.51
N VAL A 1057 47.46 -37.17 -39.29
CA VAL A 1057 47.86 -36.99 -40.70
C VAL A 1057 49.37 -36.83 -40.83
N ARG A 1058 49.99 -35.96 -40.02
CA ARG A 1058 51.46 -35.77 -40.05
C ARG A 1058 52.19 -37.07 -39.74
N HIS A 1059 51.70 -37.86 -38.79
CA HIS A 1059 52.32 -39.15 -38.45
C HIS A 1059 52.20 -40.15 -39.60
N GLU A 1060 50.98 -40.35 -40.12
CA GLU A 1060 50.70 -41.29 -41.22
C GLU A 1060 51.50 -40.93 -42.47
N VAL A 1061 51.50 -39.65 -42.85
CA VAL A 1061 52.19 -39.17 -44.05
C VAL A 1061 53.71 -39.31 -43.92
N HIS A 1062 54.31 -38.99 -42.76
CA HIS A 1062 55.74 -39.24 -42.56
C HIS A 1062 56.09 -40.73 -42.67
N GLN A 1063 55.25 -41.62 -42.13
CA GLN A 1063 55.47 -43.07 -42.27
C GLN A 1063 55.38 -43.51 -43.73
N LEU A 1064 54.39 -43.03 -44.48
CA LEU A 1064 54.25 -43.32 -45.90
C LEU A 1064 55.43 -42.80 -46.71
N ILE A 1065 55.90 -41.57 -46.43
CA ILE A 1065 57.09 -41.00 -47.08
C ILE A 1065 58.32 -41.86 -46.82
N LEU A 1066 58.56 -42.26 -45.56
CA LEU A 1066 59.70 -43.12 -45.21
C LEU A 1066 59.64 -44.47 -45.92
N GLN A 1067 58.44 -45.07 -46.03
CA GLN A 1067 58.24 -46.31 -46.77
C GLN A 1067 58.52 -46.15 -48.27
N GLU A 1068 58.01 -45.08 -48.89
CA GLU A 1068 58.22 -44.83 -50.32
C GLU A 1068 59.68 -44.48 -50.62
N PHE A 1069 60.33 -43.70 -49.77
CA PHE A 1069 61.76 -43.40 -49.90
C PHE A 1069 62.59 -44.68 -49.82
N HIS A 1070 62.27 -45.59 -48.89
CA HIS A 1070 62.96 -46.88 -48.79
C HIS A 1070 62.76 -47.75 -50.04
N LYS A 1071 61.54 -47.83 -50.59
CA LYS A 1071 61.24 -48.59 -51.82
C LYS A 1071 61.99 -48.07 -53.04
N HIS A 1072 62.16 -46.76 -53.14
CA HIS A 1072 62.85 -46.09 -54.26
C HIS A 1072 64.36 -45.92 -54.02
N GLY A 1073 64.92 -46.47 -52.93
CA GLY A 1073 66.35 -46.36 -52.63
C GLY A 1073 66.81 -44.95 -52.25
N ILE A 1074 65.88 -44.06 -51.89
CA ILE A 1074 66.16 -42.68 -51.48
C ILE A 1074 66.53 -42.69 -50.00
N THR A 1075 67.75 -42.26 -49.69
CA THR A 1075 68.21 -42.13 -48.31
C THR A 1075 67.91 -40.73 -47.80
N LEU A 1076 67.36 -40.61 -46.58
CA LEU A 1076 67.10 -39.29 -46.00
C LEU A 1076 68.44 -38.61 -45.72
N PRO A 1077 68.68 -37.39 -46.23
CA PRO A 1077 69.98 -36.77 -46.13
C PRO A 1077 70.24 -36.31 -44.70
N PHE A 1078 71.43 -36.61 -44.19
CA PHE A 1078 71.96 -35.96 -43.00
C PHE A 1078 72.66 -34.66 -43.41
N PRO A 1079 72.73 -33.64 -42.54
CA PRO A 1079 73.47 -32.42 -42.84
C PRO A 1079 74.91 -32.77 -43.24
N PRO A 1080 75.40 -32.34 -44.43
CA PRO A 1080 76.77 -32.67 -44.83
C PRO A 1080 77.76 -31.96 -43.91
N PHE A 1081 78.74 -32.70 -43.40
CA PHE A 1081 79.88 -32.14 -42.67
C PHE A 1081 81.11 -32.15 -43.58
N GLN A 1082 81.58 -30.98 -44.00
CA GLN A 1082 82.81 -30.85 -44.78
C GLN A 1082 84.00 -30.67 -43.82
N ALA A 1083 84.86 -31.68 -43.74
CA ALA A 1083 86.12 -31.60 -42.98
C ALA A 1083 87.28 -31.24 -43.92
N SER A 1084 87.90 -30.07 -43.73
CA SER A 1084 89.18 -29.74 -44.35
C SER A 1084 90.31 -30.16 -43.41
N ILE A 1085 91.21 -31.03 -43.85
CA ILE A 1085 92.34 -31.51 -43.06
C ILE A 1085 93.61 -30.79 -43.52
N ASP A 1086 94.10 -29.84 -42.71
CA ASP A 1086 95.43 -29.24 -42.88
C ASP A 1086 96.42 -29.88 -41.91
N ILE A 1087 97.50 -30.49 -42.43
CA ILE A 1087 98.54 -31.13 -41.61
C ILE A 1087 99.70 -30.15 -41.42
N ILE A 1088 99.91 -29.66 -40.18
CA ILE A 1088 101.05 -28.82 -39.79
C ILE A 1088 101.72 -29.42 -38.54
N GLY A 1089 103.00 -29.80 -38.64
CA GLY A 1089 103.73 -30.52 -37.58
C GLY A 1089 104.62 -29.66 -36.68
N GLN A 1090 105.02 -30.19 -35.51
CA GLN A 1090 106.38 -30.12 -34.94
C GLN A 1090 106.56 -30.96 -33.64
N ASN A 1091 107.81 -31.41 -33.44
CA ASN A 1091 108.37 -32.37 -32.48
C ASN A 1091 108.23 -32.05 -30.96
N ILE A 1092 108.35 -33.08 -30.08
CA ILE A 1092 109.52 -33.36 -29.20
C ILE A 1092 109.27 -34.60 -28.28
N ARG A 1093 110.40 -35.21 -27.89
CA ARG A 1093 110.72 -36.54 -27.35
C ARG A 1093 110.25 -36.91 -25.92
N SER A 1094 109.99 -38.22 -25.77
CA SER A 1094 110.05 -39.20 -24.65
C SER A 1094 110.44 -38.80 -23.21
N ALA A 1095 109.78 -39.43 -22.20
CA ALA A 1095 110.38 -40.40 -21.22
C ALA A 1095 109.41 -40.92 -20.10
N THR A 1096 109.31 -42.26 -19.97
CA THR A 1096 109.32 -43.14 -18.74
C THR A 1096 108.31 -42.91 -17.58
N THR A 1097 107.30 -43.78 -17.35
CA THR A 1097 107.19 -45.05 -16.56
C THR A 1097 106.69 -44.97 -15.10
N ASN A 1098 105.63 -45.75 -14.84
CA ASN A 1098 105.27 -46.55 -13.63
C ASN A 1098 105.11 -45.89 -12.25
N MET A 1099 103.94 -46.07 -11.61
CA MET A 1099 103.70 -47.20 -10.68
C MET A 1099 102.22 -47.32 -10.23
N SER A 1100 101.88 -48.56 -9.88
CA SER A 1100 100.62 -49.22 -9.55
C SER A 1100 99.84 -48.75 -8.30
N GLY A 1101 98.51 -48.99 -8.33
CA GLY A 1101 97.66 -49.22 -7.15
C GLY A 1101 96.37 -49.97 -7.53
N ARG A 1102 96.24 -51.22 -7.07
CA ARG A 1102 95.11 -52.16 -7.31
C ARG A 1102 93.96 -51.96 -6.31
N ASN A 1103 92.70 -51.99 -6.77
CA ASN A 1103 91.64 -52.90 -6.29
C ASN A 1103 90.38 -52.87 -7.21
N PRO A 1104 89.58 -53.96 -7.29
CA PRO A 1104 88.61 -54.27 -8.36
C PRO A 1104 87.14 -54.24 -7.84
N PRO A 1105 86.15 -54.92 -8.46
CA PRO A 1105 85.51 -54.70 -9.77
C PRO A 1105 84.00 -54.38 -9.63
N ARG A 1106 83.36 -53.83 -10.67
CA ARG A 1106 81.91 -54.02 -10.94
C ARG A 1106 81.63 -53.87 -12.44
N GLN A 1107 81.17 -54.94 -13.06
CA GLN A 1107 80.34 -54.99 -14.28
C GLN A 1107 78.88 -55.30 -13.86
N PRO A 1108 77.86 -55.31 -14.72
CA PRO A 1108 77.57 -54.52 -15.93
C PRO A 1108 76.14 -53.91 -15.91
N GLY A 1109 75.88 -52.84 -16.68
CA GLY A 1109 74.52 -52.34 -16.97
C GLY A 1109 74.16 -50.95 -16.43
N SER A 1110 74.58 -49.91 -17.15
CA SER A 1110 74.11 -48.52 -17.09
C SER A 1110 74.46 -47.89 -18.44
N LEU A 1111 73.59 -47.27 -19.22
CA LEU A 1111 72.17 -46.93 -19.14
C LEU A 1111 71.60 -47.08 -20.56
#